data_AF-A0A3D3UZ85-F1
#
_entry.id   AF-A0A3D3UZ85-F1
#
_cell.length_a   1.000
_cell.length_b   1.000
_cell.length_c   1.000
_cell.angle_alpha   90.00
_cell.angle_beta   90.00
_cell.angle_gamma   90.00
#
_symmetry.space_group_name_H-M   'P 1'
#
loop_
_entity.id
_entity.type
_entity.pdbx_description
1 polymer ?
#
loop_
_entity_poly.entity_id
_entity_poly.type
_entity_poly.pdbx_seq_one_letter_code
_entity_poly.pdbx_strand_id
1 'polypeptide(L)'
;MKRRFAITLILAVLAELNAASVLFAGQNIISWNRAAYWDGQYPSCWAGGGETVRDVLEYAGYEILDADQLKSWMDARITDRAPSVVVFCQDIAPDTVLESMSSTCTLRRYLNAGGKIVWYADIPMYYQGYVDGTRTTHGVEGSINVLGFNAAGGQWDSDDEVMISSSGASWGLTEKWRSVRPTDAWDLRVLARDTYGNAAAWVRHYVVGDDYRGFVRLYDRAGTPNINDLLRAAEYPNVPEAIVFDNPAESEDDIVGAFFYPWYENPNTSGQWRHWEGANFSPPTTWSANYLPNYPDSTWNPNVQLYDSKNTEVLRWQDRAMARAGIDIAIASWWGIGGYEDAALARAIRTCKSVQWCIYYEMEAYGDPSSQQIYNDIKYVVDTYGPTRNYAKVDGKWLVLVYGASGDETADRWGQAKALLTRNGYHVYLNGDKANGRPPWDAVHSYHPVVYQGYTETLPDVDDSAWISPGFWSYDNSPVLKRSLSEFTSAWNNIAENNAVYRFVLIETWNEWHEGTQFEPGQQIIPDPQGYKPEPNGDYGYTFIDTIAPAALNKLHWTSAGHRASVPARLQAEEMIWDDDWKVLKESLTGCRLTEPGVRIGSSIFVPYSSDVMFIVRAKAVIEKTRRSPNKPELAFYLDDTEIWQWQIEPVSYADYSTIAFIPKGIHKVELAMTDEPSASDSYIVVDFTDVKTLFTEVPSVEEFETGSFDRFEWISYGDADWTITSEEFNSGSYSARAGSIDDNGSTALQLTLDCISGQISFYYKVSCEQSFDYLSFDIDGTKQDQWSGNKDWTLVSFPVTAGTSTFEWKYSKDGSMSGGSDTAWIDDIVFPID
;
A
#
# COMPACT_ATOMS: atom_id res chain seq x y z
N MET A 1 -4.53 -15.85 40.14
CA MET A 1 -5.76 -16.08 39.34
C MET A 1 -5.59 -15.70 37.87
N LYS A 2 -4.85 -14.63 37.52
CA LYS A 2 -4.64 -14.15 36.13
C LYS A 2 -3.88 -15.09 35.16
N ARG A 3 -3.16 -16.11 35.64
CA ARG A 3 -2.40 -17.06 34.77
C ARG A 3 -3.21 -18.25 34.22
N ARG A 4 -4.42 -18.53 34.73
CA ARG A 4 -5.27 -19.63 34.23
C ARG A 4 -6.24 -19.21 33.12
N PHE A 5 -6.55 -17.91 33.00
CA PHE A 5 -7.40 -17.39 31.93
C PHE A 5 -6.68 -17.38 30.57
N ALA A 6 -5.40 -17.01 30.52
CA ALA A 6 -4.63 -16.96 29.27
C ALA A 6 -4.49 -18.34 28.57
N ILE A 7 -4.35 -19.43 29.33
CA ILE A 7 -4.20 -20.79 28.76
C ILE A 7 -5.55 -21.33 28.25
N THR A 8 -6.67 -20.90 28.84
CA THR A 8 -8.01 -21.34 28.42
C THR A 8 -8.45 -20.62 27.14
N LEU A 9 -8.02 -19.36 26.94
CA LEU A 9 -8.27 -18.59 25.73
C LEU A 9 -7.47 -19.10 24.52
N ILE A 10 -6.21 -19.51 24.73
CA ILE A 10 -5.36 -20.10 23.67
C ILE A 10 -5.97 -21.39 23.10
N LEU A 11 -6.64 -22.19 23.94
CA LEU A 11 -7.31 -23.43 23.51
C LEU A 11 -8.67 -23.19 22.83
N ALA A 12 -9.36 -22.08 23.15
CA ALA A 12 -10.62 -21.70 22.50
C ALA A 12 -10.38 -21.12 21.10
N VAL A 13 -9.35 -20.28 20.93
CA VAL A 13 -8.94 -19.73 19.62
C VAL A 13 -8.45 -20.84 18.69
N LEU A 14 -7.77 -21.87 19.22
CA LEU A 14 -7.40 -23.08 18.46
C LEU A 14 -8.61 -23.95 18.07
N ALA A 15 -9.73 -23.85 18.78
CA ALA A 15 -10.97 -24.56 18.45
C ALA A 15 -11.81 -23.81 17.40
N GLU A 16 -11.82 -22.47 17.43
CA GLU A 16 -12.45 -21.63 16.41
C GLU A 16 -11.73 -21.69 15.06
N LEU A 17 -10.41 -21.90 15.06
CA LEU A 17 -9.62 -22.24 13.87
C LEU A 17 -10.10 -23.52 13.14
N ASN A 18 -10.71 -24.46 13.87
CA ASN A 18 -11.33 -25.67 13.29
C ASN A 18 -12.81 -25.48 12.88
N ALA A 19 -13.45 -24.38 13.28
CA ALA A 19 -14.85 -24.09 12.96
C ALA A 19 -14.98 -23.12 11.77
N ALA A 20 -14.04 -22.19 11.59
CA ALA A 20 -13.94 -21.34 10.39
C ALA A 20 -13.72 -22.14 9.09
N SER A 21 -13.20 -23.37 9.21
CA SER A 21 -13.08 -24.32 8.10
C SER A 21 -14.42 -24.98 7.69
N VAL A 22 -15.52 -24.71 8.40
CA VAL A 22 -16.84 -25.33 8.18
C VAL A 22 -17.87 -24.36 7.56
N LEU A 23 -17.57 -23.06 7.44
CA LEU A 23 -18.51 -22.04 6.95
C LEU A 23 -18.46 -21.72 5.44
N PHE A 24 -17.57 -22.36 4.66
CA PHE A 24 -17.51 -22.24 3.18
C PHE A 24 -18.27 -23.35 2.43
N ALA A 25 -19.25 -23.98 3.07
CA ALA A 25 -20.06 -25.04 2.46
C ALA A 25 -21.09 -24.46 1.47
N GLY A 26 -20.61 -24.00 0.30
CA GLY A 26 -21.48 -23.55 -0.79
C GLY A 26 -20.79 -23.30 -2.13
N GLN A 27 -19.49 -22.98 -2.14
CA GLN A 27 -18.67 -22.94 -3.36
C GLN A 27 -17.45 -23.85 -3.16
N ASN A 28 -17.20 -24.75 -4.11
CA ASN A 28 -16.02 -25.62 -4.10
C ASN A 28 -14.76 -24.77 -4.39
N ILE A 29 -14.30 -24.00 -3.41
CA ILE A 29 -13.05 -23.24 -3.49
C ILE A 29 -11.89 -24.24 -3.49
N ILE A 30 -11.04 -24.19 -4.51
CA ILE A 30 -9.88 -25.05 -4.62
C ILE A 30 -8.70 -24.38 -3.92
N SER A 31 -8.11 -25.05 -2.93
CA SER A 31 -6.85 -24.61 -2.33
C SER A 31 -5.69 -24.93 -3.26
N TRP A 32 -5.23 -23.94 -4.02
CA TRP A 32 -4.12 -24.09 -4.96
C TRP A 32 -2.75 -23.98 -4.28
N ASN A 33 -1.83 -24.87 -4.65
CA ASN A 33 -0.39 -24.60 -4.53
C ASN A 33 0.00 -23.72 -5.73
N ARG A 34 0.32 -22.45 -5.48
CA ARG A 34 0.52 -21.42 -6.49
C ARG A 34 2.01 -21.12 -6.67
N ALA A 35 2.51 -21.25 -7.90
CA ALA A 35 3.89 -20.96 -8.24
C ALA A 35 4.01 -20.14 -9.53
N ALA A 36 5.08 -19.36 -9.65
CA ALA A 36 5.42 -18.68 -10.89
C ALA A 36 6.87 -19.01 -11.26
N TYR A 37 7.08 -19.47 -12.49
CA TYR A 37 8.43 -19.72 -12.99
C TYR A 37 9.02 -18.43 -13.56
N TRP A 38 10.14 -18.01 -12.99
CA TRP A 38 10.99 -16.96 -13.53
C TRP A 38 12.43 -17.21 -13.13
N ASP A 39 13.34 -17.17 -14.10
CA ASP A 39 14.77 -17.32 -13.85
C ASP A 39 15.56 -16.36 -14.75
N GLY A 40 16.24 -15.38 -14.12
CA GLY A 40 17.01 -14.36 -14.84
C GLY A 40 18.20 -14.92 -15.64
N GLN A 41 18.56 -16.19 -15.45
CA GLN A 41 19.59 -16.87 -16.24
C GLN A 41 19.05 -17.41 -17.57
N TYR A 42 17.74 -17.59 -17.71
CA TYR A 42 17.10 -18.18 -18.88
C TYR A 42 16.57 -17.11 -19.83
N PRO A 43 16.52 -17.38 -21.15
CA PRO A 43 15.96 -16.44 -22.11
C PRO A 43 14.43 -16.43 -22.07
N SER A 44 13.86 -15.38 -22.67
CA SER A 44 12.43 -15.25 -22.94
C SER A 44 12.21 -14.88 -24.41
N CYS A 45 10.97 -14.88 -24.90
CA CYS A 45 10.64 -14.52 -26.26
C CYS A 45 9.59 -13.40 -26.35
N TRP A 46 8.31 -13.74 -26.50
CA TRP A 46 7.23 -12.78 -26.72
C TRP A 46 6.68 -12.22 -25.40
N ALA A 47 7.02 -12.85 -24.28
CA ALA A 47 6.70 -12.39 -22.93
C ALA A 47 7.54 -11.18 -22.45
N GLY A 48 8.50 -10.68 -23.24
CA GLY A 48 9.48 -9.70 -22.76
C GLY A 48 10.44 -10.33 -21.75
N GLY A 49 10.90 -9.60 -20.72
CA GLY A 49 11.73 -10.19 -19.65
C GLY A 49 10.94 -10.94 -18.57
N GLY A 50 9.61 -10.81 -18.55
CA GLY A 50 8.70 -11.49 -17.62
C GLY A 50 8.70 -10.94 -16.19
N GLU A 51 9.51 -9.92 -15.87
CA GLU A 51 9.65 -9.36 -14.52
C GLU A 51 8.34 -8.73 -14.03
N THR A 52 7.62 -8.03 -14.90
CA THR A 52 6.31 -7.45 -14.56
C THR A 52 5.31 -8.51 -14.14
N VAL A 53 5.27 -9.65 -14.83
CA VAL A 53 4.35 -10.75 -14.49
C VAL A 53 4.81 -11.46 -13.22
N ARG A 54 6.12 -11.69 -13.06
CA ARG A 54 6.73 -12.25 -11.85
C ARG A 54 6.34 -11.44 -10.61
N ASP A 55 6.60 -10.13 -10.64
CA ASP A 55 6.41 -9.24 -9.49
C ASP A 55 4.96 -9.22 -9.00
N VAL A 56 4.02 -9.25 -9.94
CA VAL A 56 2.60 -9.25 -9.63
C VAL A 56 2.14 -10.59 -9.07
N LEU A 57 2.64 -11.70 -9.60
CA LEU A 57 2.31 -13.02 -9.08
C LEU A 57 2.90 -13.22 -7.68
N GLU A 58 4.11 -12.74 -7.43
CA GLU A 58 4.70 -12.69 -6.08
C GLU A 58 3.79 -11.92 -5.13
N TYR A 59 3.33 -10.72 -5.53
CA TYR A 59 2.36 -9.93 -4.78
C TYR A 59 1.03 -10.67 -4.54
N ALA A 60 0.55 -11.43 -5.52
CA ALA A 60 -0.63 -12.29 -5.39
C ALA A 60 -0.43 -13.53 -4.49
N GLY A 61 0.78 -13.70 -3.93
CA GLY A 61 1.16 -14.80 -3.05
C GLY A 61 1.51 -16.08 -3.79
N TYR A 62 2.06 -15.99 -5.00
CA TYR A 62 2.67 -17.11 -5.72
C TYR A 62 4.13 -17.27 -5.28
N GLU A 63 4.58 -18.51 -5.13
CA GLU A 63 5.99 -18.83 -4.91
C GLU A 63 6.78 -18.62 -6.21
N ILE A 64 7.75 -17.71 -6.22
CA ILE A 64 8.64 -17.52 -7.37
C ILE A 64 9.70 -18.61 -7.37
N LEU A 65 9.73 -19.42 -8.43
CA LEU A 65 10.61 -20.56 -8.57
C LEU A 65 11.60 -20.34 -9.72
N ASP A 66 12.88 -20.54 -9.45
CA ASP A 66 13.90 -20.70 -10.49
C ASP A 66 13.75 -22.06 -11.23
N ALA A 67 14.59 -22.33 -12.23
CA ALA A 67 14.46 -23.54 -13.04
C ALA A 67 14.64 -24.86 -12.25
N ASP A 68 15.52 -24.90 -11.24
CA ASP A 68 15.80 -26.09 -10.43
C ASP A 68 14.74 -26.30 -9.34
N GLN A 69 14.29 -25.20 -8.74
CA GLN A 69 13.19 -25.17 -7.79
C GLN A 69 11.88 -25.59 -8.46
N LEU A 70 11.62 -25.11 -9.68
CA LEU A 70 10.45 -25.50 -10.47
C LEU A 70 10.41 -27.00 -10.69
N LYS A 71 11.55 -27.59 -11.08
CA LYS A 71 11.69 -29.04 -11.27
C LYS A 71 11.35 -29.81 -9.99
N SER A 72 11.97 -29.42 -8.88
CA SER A 72 11.74 -30.04 -7.58
C SER A 72 10.28 -29.92 -7.13
N TRP A 73 9.67 -28.75 -7.33
CA TRP A 73 8.29 -28.46 -7.00
C TRP A 73 7.32 -29.29 -7.85
N MET A 74 7.54 -29.37 -9.17
CA MET A 74 6.73 -30.20 -10.06
C MET A 74 6.81 -31.69 -9.71
N ASP A 75 7.98 -32.21 -9.36
CA ASP A 75 8.13 -33.61 -8.92
C ASP A 75 7.36 -33.91 -7.63
N ALA A 76 7.32 -32.96 -6.69
CA ALA A 76 6.50 -33.07 -5.50
C ALA A 76 5.01 -33.14 -5.86
N ARG A 77 4.55 -32.27 -6.76
CA ARG A 77 3.15 -32.25 -7.25
C ARG A 77 2.76 -33.47 -8.07
N ILE A 78 3.70 -34.04 -8.84
CA ILE A 78 3.50 -35.33 -9.54
C ILE A 78 3.25 -36.45 -8.53
N THR A 79 3.94 -36.40 -7.39
CA THR A 79 3.89 -37.44 -6.35
C THR A 79 2.62 -37.32 -5.50
N ASP A 80 2.32 -36.13 -4.99
CA ASP A 80 1.20 -35.90 -4.08
C ASP A 80 -0.14 -35.65 -4.79
N ARG A 81 -0.11 -35.22 -6.06
CA ARG A 81 -1.27 -34.81 -6.87
C ARG A 81 -2.11 -33.70 -6.24
N ALA A 82 -1.51 -32.90 -5.36
CA ALA A 82 -2.17 -31.75 -4.77
C ALA A 82 -2.55 -30.74 -5.86
N PRO A 83 -3.75 -30.11 -5.77
CA PRO A 83 -4.12 -29.03 -6.68
C PRO A 83 -3.03 -27.98 -6.75
N SER A 84 -2.55 -27.72 -7.95
CA SER A 84 -1.36 -26.91 -8.19
C SER A 84 -1.44 -26.19 -9.53
N VAL A 85 -0.96 -24.96 -9.54
CA VAL A 85 -0.85 -24.11 -10.73
C VAL A 85 0.52 -23.48 -10.78
N VAL A 86 1.13 -23.51 -11.97
CA VAL A 86 2.31 -22.69 -12.25
C VAL A 86 2.06 -21.77 -13.43
N VAL A 87 2.37 -20.49 -13.26
CA VAL A 87 2.39 -19.51 -14.35
C VAL A 87 3.82 -19.36 -14.86
N PHE A 88 4.02 -19.47 -16.16
CA PHE A 88 5.33 -19.24 -16.77
C PHE A 88 5.48 -17.75 -17.08
N CYS A 89 6.27 -17.02 -16.28
CA CYS A 89 6.53 -15.60 -16.50
C CYS A 89 7.37 -15.36 -17.76
N GLN A 90 8.22 -16.34 -18.12
CA GLN A 90 8.96 -16.40 -19.37
C GLN A 90 8.31 -17.44 -20.29
N ASP A 91 8.09 -17.10 -21.56
CA ASP A 91 7.46 -17.98 -22.55
C ASP A 91 8.46 -18.93 -23.24
N ILE A 92 9.40 -19.43 -22.44
CA ILE A 92 10.36 -20.47 -22.79
C ILE A 92 10.46 -21.42 -21.60
N ALA A 93 10.29 -22.71 -21.83
CA ALA A 93 10.44 -23.70 -20.77
C ALA A 93 11.93 -24.00 -20.53
N PRO A 94 12.37 -24.11 -19.26
CA PRO A 94 13.75 -24.47 -18.96
C PRO A 94 13.99 -25.94 -19.28
N ASP A 95 15.23 -26.27 -19.65
CA ASP A 95 15.68 -27.63 -19.88
C ASP A 95 15.56 -28.56 -18.66
N THR A 96 15.50 -28.00 -17.45
CA THR A 96 15.28 -28.77 -16.21
C THR A 96 13.94 -29.50 -16.17
N VAL A 97 12.84 -28.88 -16.62
CA VAL A 97 11.49 -29.47 -16.68
C VAL A 97 11.07 -29.94 -18.06
N LEU A 98 11.87 -29.58 -19.07
CA LEU A 98 11.78 -30.04 -20.45
C LEU A 98 12.97 -30.96 -20.78
N GLU A 99 13.43 -31.76 -19.82
CA GLU A 99 14.64 -32.58 -19.89
C GLU A 99 14.62 -33.63 -21.03
N SER A 100 13.43 -33.85 -21.61
CA SER A 100 13.26 -34.51 -22.90
C SER A 100 12.22 -33.75 -23.73
N MET A 101 12.44 -33.60 -25.04
CA MET A 101 11.44 -33.03 -25.96
C MET A 101 10.37 -34.06 -26.31
N SER A 102 9.62 -34.52 -25.30
CA SER A 102 8.61 -35.56 -25.44
C SER A 102 7.62 -35.54 -24.28
N SER A 103 6.57 -36.37 -24.39
CA SER A 103 5.57 -36.52 -23.33
C SER A 103 6.08 -37.12 -22.01
N THR A 104 7.36 -37.53 -21.93
CA THR A 104 7.97 -38.08 -20.71
C THR A 104 8.68 -37.04 -19.84
N CYS A 105 8.82 -35.79 -20.30
CA CYS A 105 9.43 -34.73 -19.49
C CYS A 105 8.60 -34.41 -18.24
N THR A 106 9.22 -33.71 -17.30
CA THR A 106 8.58 -33.40 -16.02
C THR A 106 7.38 -32.48 -16.19
N LEU A 107 7.49 -31.46 -17.03
CA LEU A 107 6.37 -30.57 -17.36
C LEU A 107 5.14 -31.37 -17.81
N ARG A 108 5.32 -32.34 -18.72
CA ARG A 108 4.19 -33.16 -19.20
C ARG A 108 3.69 -34.15 -18.14
N ARG A 109 4.60 -34.75 -17.36
CA ARG A 109 4.21 -35.64 -16.25
C ARG A 109 3.40 -34.90 -15.19
N TYR A 110 3.72 -33.64 -14.91
CA TYR A 110 2.98 -32.76 -14.01
C TYR A 110 1.54 -32.53 -14.51
N LEU A 111 1.35 -32.21 -15.80
CA LEU A 111 0.02 -32.10 -16.40
C LEU A 111 -0.77 -33.41 -16.32
N ASN A 112 -0.15 -34.56 -16.61
CA ASN A 112 -0.78 -35.87 -16.51
C ASN A 112 -1.16 -36.25 -15.06
N ALA A 113 -0.49 -35.66 -14.07
CA ALA A 113 -0.78 -35.86 -12.64
C ALA A 113 -1.90 -34.94 -12.13
N GLY A 114 -2.44 -34.06 -12.97
CA GLY A 114 -3.47 -33.08 -12.61
C GLY A 114 -2.93 -31.70 -12.27
N GLY A 115 -1.68 -31.38 -12.64
CA GLY A 115 -1.13 -30.03 -12.55
C GLY A 115 -1.72 -29.07 -13.60
N LYS A 116 -1.65 -27.77 -13.30
CA LYS A 116 -2.06 -26.70 -14.22
C LYS A 116 -0.88 -25.81 -14.60
N ILE A 117 -0.76 -25.48 -15.89
CA ILE A 117 0.26 -24.56 -16.42
C ILE A 117 -0.45 -23.45 -17.17
N VAL A 118 -0.11 -22.20 -16.86
CA VAL A 118 -0.60 -21.03 -17.59
C VAL A 118 0.53 -20.40 -18.39
N TRP A 119 0.26 -20.22 -19.68
CA TRP A 119 1.18 -19.73 -20.69
C TRP A 119 0.50 -18.63 -21.50
N TYR A 120 1.10 -17.45 -21.61
CA TYR A 120 0.38 -16.27 -22.08
C TYR A 120 0.91 -15.64 -23.37
N ALA A 121 1.99 -16.14 -23.98
CA ALA A 121 2.61 -15.51 -25.16
C ALA A 121 2.94 -16.50 -26.31
N ASP A 122 4.21 -16.66 -26.68
CA ASP A 122 4.62 -17.39 -27.90
C ASP A 122 4.14 -18.85 -27.91
N ILE A 123 4.34 -19.53 -29.03
CA ILE A 123 3.99 -20.93 -29.23
C ILE A 123 4.66 -21.79 -28.12
N PRO A 124 3.88 -22.54 -27.32
CA PRO A 124 4.41 -23.42 -26.29
C PRO A 124 5.48 -24.36 -26.83
N MET A 125 6.65 -24.38 -26.17
CA MET A 125 7.78 -25.26 -26.48
C MET A 125 8.36 -25.07 -27.89
N TYR A 126 8.09 -23.94 -28.55
CA TYR A 126 8.80 -23.59 -29.78
C TYR A 126 10.29 -23.44 -29.55
N TYR A 127 10.64 -22.92 -28.37
CA TYR A 127 12.00 -22.86 -27.85
C TYR A 127 12.12 -23.66 -26.55
N GLN A 128 13.32 -24.20 -26.31
CA GLN A 128 13.79 -24.69 -25.02
C GLN A 128 14.94 -23.79 -24.56
N GLY A 129 14.89 -23.28 -23.33
CA GLY A 129 15.93 -22.41 -22.76
C GLY A 129 16.95 -23.20 -21.95
N TYR A 130 18.15 -22.64 -21.81
CA TYR A 130 19.23 -23.16 -20.98
C TYR A 130 19.76 -22.07 -20.03
N VAL A 131 20.36 -22.50 -18.92
CA VAL A 131 20.89 -21.64 -17.85
C VAL A 131 21.99 -20.67 -18.30
N ASP A 132 22.61 -20.89 -19.46
CA ASP A 132 23.61 -19.98 -20.03
C ASP A 132 23.00 -18.85 -20.88
N GLY A 133 21.67 -18.70 -20.83
CA GLY A 133 20.91 -17.72 -21.61
C GLY A 133 20.66 -18.14 -23.06
N THR A 134 21.14 -19.32 -23.49
CA THR A 134 20.91 -19.82 -24.85
C THR A 134 19.60 -20.58 -24.98
N ARG A 135 19.20 -20.89 -26.23
CA ARG A 135 17.98 -21.66 -26.52
C ARG A 135 18.12 -22.57 -27.74
N THR A 136 17.43 -23.70 -27.71
CA THR A 136 17.21 -24.56 -28.89
C THR A 136 15.85 -24.23 -29.51
N THR A 137 15.79 -24.24 -30.85
CA THR A 137 14.53 -24.06 -31.60
C THR A 137 13.99 -25.42 -32.03
N HIS A 138 12.78 -25.76 -31.57
CA HIS A 138 12.07 -26.98 -31.97
C HIS A 138 10.93 -26.69 -32.97
N GLY A 139 10.49 -25.43 -33.05
CA GLY A 139 9.36 -25.08 -33.89
C GLY A 139 8.04 -25.66 -33.37
N VAL A 140 7.05 -25.80 -34.24
CA VAL A 140 5.74 -26.39 -33.88
C VAL A 140 5.85 -27.83 -33.37
N GLU A 141 6.90 -28.56 -33.76
CA GLU A 141 7.17 -29.92 -33.29
C GLU A 141 7.35 -30.00 -31.76
N GLY A 142 7.78 -28.93 -31.10
CA GLY A 142 7.90 -28.92 -29.64
C GLY A 142 6.54 -29.15 -28.95
N SER A 143 5.53 -28.38 -29.36
CA SER A 143 4.15 -28.56 -28.88
C SER A 143 3.58 -29.93 -29.25
N ILE A 144 3.85 -30.44 -30.46
CA ILE A 144 3.38 -31.75 -30.90
C ILE A 144 3.96 -32.85 -30.01
N ASN A 145 5.27 -32.81 -29.75
CA ASN A 145 5.95 -33.86 -28.99
C ASN A 145 5.60 -33.86 -27.49
N VAL A 146 5.37 -32.68 -26.90
CA VAL A 146 5.15 -32.52 -25.45
C VAL A 146 3.66 -32.45 -25.10
N LEU A 147 2.89 -31.65 -25.84
CA LEU A 147 1.46 -31.44 -25.61
C LEU A 147 0.59 -32.42 -26.39
N GLY A 148 1.09 -32.97 -27.50
CA GLY A 148 0.40 -33.98 -28.31
C GLY A 148 -0.37 -33.40 -29.51
N PHE A 149 -0.24 -32.11 -29.78
CA PHE A 149 -0.89 -31.44 -30.90
C PHE A 149 -0.12 -30.17 -31.32
N ASN A 150 -0.39 -29.67 -32.52
CA ASN A 150 0.21 -28.43 -33.00
C ASN A 150 -0.45 -27.21 -32.35
N ALA A 151 0.26 -26.53 -31.45
CA ALA A 151 -0.26 -25.35 -30.74
C ALA A 151 -0.35 -24.08 -31.60
N ALA A 152 0.01 -24.14 -32.89
CA ALA A 152 -0.02 -23.03 -33.84
C ALA A 152 -0.44 -23.49 -35.25
N GLY A 153 -1.42 -24.38 -35.34
CA GLY A 153 -1.91 -24.96 -36.60
C GLY A 153 -2.80 -24.04 -37.46
N GLY A 154 -3.29 -22.94 -36.89
CA GLY A 154 -4.13 -21.98 -37.58
C GLY A 154 -3.34 -21.04 -38.50
N GLN A 155 -4.05 -20.12 -39.15
CA GLN A 155 -3.44 -19.11 -40.01
C GLN A 155 -2.62 -18.12 -39.16
N TRP A 156 -1.39 -17.81 -39.60
CA TRP A 156 -0.55 -16.79 -38.94
C TRP A 156 -0.77 -15.44 -39.63
N ASP A 157 -1.50 -14.54 -38.98
CA ASP A 157 -1.70 -13.16 -39.42
C ASP A 157 -1.67 -12.21 -38.21
N SER A 158 -2.13 -10.97 -38.34
CA SER A 158 -2.20 -10.02 -37.22
C SER A 158 -3.39 -9.07 -37.33
N ASP A 159 -4.33 -9.40 -38.21
CA ASP A 159 -5.32 -8.45 -38.70
C ASP A 159 -6.65 -8.56 -37.95
N ASP A 160 -6.88 -9.65 -37.23
CA ASP A 160 -8.20 -10.01 -36.71
C ASP A 160 -8.28 -10.03 -35.18
N GLU A 161 -9.21 -9.24 -34.64
CA GLU A 161 -9.53 -9.19 -33.21
C GLU A 161 -10.32 -10.44 -32.79
N VAL A 162 -9.94 -11.04 -31.67
CA VAL A 162 -10.56 -12.27 -31.18
C VAL A 162 -11.96 -12.02 -30.60
N MET A 163 -12.80 -13.04 -30.70
CA MET A 163 -14.06 -13.15 -29.96
C MET A 163 -13.89 -14.09 -28.77
N ILE A 164 -14.10 -13.55 -27.55
CA ILE A 164 -14.14 -14.33 -26.32
C ILE A 164 -15.37 -15.24 -26.35
N SER A 165 -15.17 -16.54 -26.12
CA SER A 165 -16.24 -17.53 -26.06
C SER A 165 -16.96 -17.48 -24.69
N SER A 166 -18.10 -18.15 -24.56
CA SER A 166 -18.77 -18.32 -23.26
C SER A 166 -17.87 -18.98 -22.22
N SER A 167 -17.04 -19.93 -22.64
CA SER A 167 -16.02 -20.56 -21.77
C SER A 167 -14.91 -19.58 -21.41
N GLY A 168 -14.47 -18.72 -22.33
CA GLY A 168 -13.48 -17.68 -22.03
C GLY A 168 -13.97 -16.70 -20.99
N ALA A 169 -15.23 -16.24 -21.13
CA ALA A 169 -15.87 -15.38 -20.16
C ALA A 169 -16.00 -16.06 -18.78
N SER A 170 -16.36 -17.35 -18.73
CA SER A 170 -16.44 -18.09 -17.45
C SER A 170 -15.06 -18.30 -16.81
N TRP A 171 -14.00 -18.40 -17.61
CA TRP A 171 -12.61 -18.43 -17.15
C TRP A 171 -12.06 -17.04 -16.77
N GLY A 172 -12.89 -16.00 -16.89
CA GLY A 172 -12.57 -14.64 -16.46
C GLY A 172 -11.83 -13.79 -17.51
N LEU A 173 -11.87 -14.17 -18.79
CA LEU A 173 -11.30 -13.32 -19.85
C LEU A 173 -12.18 -12.11 -20.14
N THR A 174 -11.54 -10.95 -20.22
CA THR A 174 -12.18 -9.65 -20.43
C THR A 174 -11.53 -8.86 -21.56
N GLU A 175 -10.22 -9.00 -21.77
CA GLU A 175 -9.50 -8.28 -22.81
C GLU A 175 -9.60 -8.99 -24.17
N LYS A 176 -9.88 -8.21 -25.22
CA LYS A 176 -9.73 -8.67 -26.61
C LYS A 176 -8.38 -8.26 -27.16
N TRP A 177 -7.82 -9.08 -28.05
CA TRP A 177 -6.56 -8.80 -28.72
C TRP A 177 -6.62 -9.22 -30.19
N ARG A 178 -5.63 -8.81 -30.97
CA ARG A 178 -5.42 -9.29 -32.35
C ARG A 178 -4.64 -10.60 -32.32
N SER A 179 -5.25 -11.66 -32.83
CA SER A 179 -4.63 -12.99 -32.89
C SER A 179 -3.38 -12.96 -33.78
N VAL A 180 -2.36 -13.78 -33.47
CA VAL A 180 -1.15 -13.89 -34.30
C VAL A 180 -0.80 -15.32 -34.68
N ARG A 181 -0.91 -16.26 -33.74
CA ARG A 181 -0.51 -17.68 -33.95
C ARG A 181 -1.52 -18.62 -33.30
N PRO A 182 -2.78 -18.63 -33.76
CA PRO A 182 -3.83 -19.48 -33.21
C PRO A 182 -3.64 -20.95 -33.63
N THR A 183 -4.42 -21.85 -33.02
CA THR A 183 -4.43 -23.28 -33.36
C THR A 183 -5.80 -23.76 -33.81
N ASP A 184 -5.84 -24.86 -34.54
CA ASP A 184 -7.08 -25.56 -34.85
C ASP A 184 -7.74 -26.06 -33.55
N ALA A 185 -9.04 -25.84 -33.41
CA ALA A 185 -9.76 -26.03 -32.14
C ALA A 185 -10.08 -27.49 -31.75
N TRP A 186 -9.51 -28.49 -32.43
CA TRP A 186 -9.95 -29.89 -32.25
C TRP A 186 -9.51 -30.45 -30.90
N ASP A 187 -10.46 -30.91 -30.09
CA ASP A 187 -10.22 -31.50 -28.76
C ASP A 187 -9.59 -30.50 -27.75
N LEU A 188 -9.90 -29.21 -27.91
CA LEU A 188 -9.53 -28.13 -26.99
C LEU A 188 -10.78 -27.49 -26.41
N ARG A 189 -10.68 -27.06 -25.14
CA ARG A 189 -11.62 -26.06 -24.62
C ARG A 189 -11.19 -24.70 -25.12
N VAL A 190 -11.93 -24.15 -26.06
CA VAL A 190 -11.63 -22.84 -26.63
C VAL A 190 -12.10 -21.75 -25.69
N LEU A 191 -11.20 -20.80 -25.38
CA LEU A 191 -11.49 -19.63 -24.57
C LEU A 191 -11.74 -18.40 -25.45
N ALA A 192 -10.99 -18.23 -26.55
CA ALA A 192 -11.21 -17.18 -27.54
C ALA A 192 -10.93 -17.68 -28.96
N ARG A 193 -11.65 -17.14 -29.95
CA ARG A 193 -11.49 -17.49 -31.37
C ARG A 193 -11.08 -16.28 -32.22
N ASP A 194 -10.27 -16.50 -33.23
CA ASP A 194 -10.12 -15.55 -34.33
C ASP A 194 -11.36 -15.56 -35.24
N THR A 195 -11.36 -14.69 -36.26
CA THR A 195 -12.40 -14.57 -37.29
C THR A 195 -12.51 -15.80 -38.19
N TYR A 196 -11.43 -16.57 -38.35
CA TYR A 196 -11.38 -17.82 -39.10
C TYR A 196 -11.88 -19.03 -38.28
N GLY A 197 -12.18 -18.83 -36.99
CA GLY A 197 -12.67 -19.83 -36.07
C GLY A 197 -11.58 -20.64 -35.36
N ASN A 198 -10.31 -20.33 -35.57
CA ASN A 198 -9.17 -20.94 -34.86
C ASN A 198 -9.15 -20.47 -33.41
N ALA A 199 -8.60 -21.30 -32.52
CA ALA A 199 -8.48 -21.00 -31.11
C ALA A 199 -7.23 -20.15 -30.84
N ALA A 200 -7.44 -18.88 -30.49
CA ALA A 200 -6.39 -17.95 -30.07
C ALA A 200 -6.04 -18.11 -28.57
N ALA A 201 -7.04 -18.52 -27.77
CA ALA A 201 -6.87 -18.90 -26.37
C ALA A 201 -7.60 -20.22 -26.10
N TRP A 202 -6.99 -21.11 -25.32
CA TRP A 202 -7.51 -22.46 -25.13
C TRP A 202 -6.95 -23.17 -23.90
N VAL A 203 -7.65 -24.23 -23.49
CA VAL A 203 -7.22 -25.17 -22.46
C VAL A 203 -7.18 -26.58 -23.04
N ARG A 204 -6.08 -27.28 -22.76
CA ARG A 204 -5.95 -28.72 -23.00
C ARG A 204 -5.92 -29.47 -21.67
N HIS A 205 -6.95 -30.30 -21.45
CA HIS A 205 -7.04 -31.19 -20.29
C HIS A 205 -6.28 -32.50 -20.54
N TYR A 206 -5.61 -33.01 -19.51
CA TYR A 206 -4.81 -34.25 -19.58
C TYR A 206 -5.27 -35.35 -18.63
N VAL A 207 -6.20 -35.01 -17.73
CA VAL A 207 -6.88 -35.97 -16.85
C VAL A 207 -8.32 -36.12 -17.33
N VAL A 208 -8.79 -37.36 -17.47
CA VAL A 208 -10.14 -37.65 -17.95
C VAL A 208 -11.18 -37.08 -16.98
N GLY A 209 -12.10 -36.26 -17.49
CA GLY A 209 -13.16 -35.62 -16.70
C GLY A 209 -12.74 -34.33 -16.00
N ASP A 210 -11.48 -33.88 -16.17
CA ASP A 210 -11.03 -32.58 -15.66
C ASP A 210 -11.57 -31.44 -16.52
N ASP A 211 -12.09 -30.41 -15.89
CA ASP A 211 -12.66 -29.23 -16.53
C ASP A 211 -12.05 -27.91 -16.03
N TYR A 212 -10.94 -27.92 -15.29
CA TYR A 212 -10.33 -26.69 -14.78
C TYR A 212 -8.79 -26.71 -14.72
N ARG A 213 -8.12 -27.85 -14.89
CA ARG A 213 -6.65 -28.00 -14.91
C ARG A 213 -6.13 -28.49 -16.27
N GLY A 214 -4.83 -28.36 -16.48
CA GLY A 214 -4.17 -28.71 -17.72
C GLY A 214 -3.31 -27.57 -18.24
N PHE A 215 -3.04 -27.57 -19.55
CA PHE A 215 -2.24 -26.53 -20.17
C PHE A 215 -3.17 -25.43 -20.72
N VAL A 216 -3.00 -24.21 -20.21
CA VAL A 216 -3.78 -23.03 -20.57
C VAL A 216 -2.91 -22.11 -21.41
N ARG A 217 -3.34 -21.82 -22.64
CA ARG A 217 -2.75 -20.75 -23.47
C ARG A 217 -3.72 -19.57 -23.51
N LEU A 218 -3.29 -18.40 -23.02
CA LEU A 218 -4.16 -17.23 -22.86
C LEU A 218 -4.13 -16.24 -24.01
N TYR A 219 -2.95 -15.89 -24.50
CA TYR A 219 -2.80 -15.02 -25.66
C TYR A 219 -1.82 -15.66 -26.62
N ASP A 220 -1.94 -15.31 -27.88
CA ASP A 220 -1.09 -15.77 -28.97
C ASP A 220 -0.34 -14.62 -29.64
N ARG A 221 -0.08 -13.53 -28.88
CA ARG A 221 0.63 -12.32 -29.29
C ARG A 221 1.80 -12.01 -28.33
N ALA A 222 2.63 -11.06 -28.71
CA ALA A 222 3.67 -10.52 -27.84
C ALA A 222 3.16 -9.44 -26.88
N GLY A 223 3.89 -9.28 -25.77
CA GLY A 223 3.66 -8.26 -24.74
C GLY A 223 3.15 -8.82 -23.42
N THR A 224 2.98 -7.91 -22.45
CA THR A 224 2.43 -8.19 -21.13
C THR A 224 0.93 -8.54 -21.26
N PRO A 225 0.45 -9.61 -20.59
CA PRO A 225 -0.96 -9.97 -20.59
C PRO A 225 -1.77 -9.01 -19.70
N ASN A 226 -3.09 -8.94 -19.87
CA ASN A 226 -3.95 -8.48 -18.79
C ASN A 226 -3.78 -9.42 -17.58
N ILE A 227 -3.25 -8.85 -16.50
CA ILE A 227 -2.90 -9.58 -15.29
C ILE A 227 -4.13 -10.19 -14.62
N ASN A 228 -5.24 -9.47 -14.59
CA ASN A 228 -6.44 -9.94 -13.92
C ASN A 228 -7.08 -11.11 -14.70
N ASP A 229 -7.02 -11.09 -16.03
CA ASP A 229 -7.35 -12.24 -16.87
C ASP A 229 -6.40 -13.43 -16.62
N LEU A 230 -5.10 -13.17 -16.44
CA LEU A 230 -4.09 -14.17 -16.12
C LEU A 230 -4.38 -14.88 -14.79
N LEU A 231 -4.67 -14.13 -13.72
CA LEU A 231 -4.96 -14.66 -12.38
C LEU A 231 -6.27 -15.45 -12.36
N ARG A 232 -7.35 -14.90 -12.94
CA ARG A 232 -8.64 -15.61 -13.04
C ARG A 232 -8.48 -16.93 -13.79
N ALA A 233 -7.73 -16.95 -14.88
CA ALA A 233 -7.47 -18.19 -15.61
C ALA A 233 -6.57 -19.17 -14.84
N ALA A 234 -5.58 -18.67 -14.09
CA ALA A 234 -4.71 -19.49 -13.25
C ALA A 234 -5.49 -20.18 -12.13
N GLU A 235 -6.33 -19.46 -11.41
CA GLU A 235 -7.05 -19.98 -10.24
C GLU A 235 -8.44 -20.56 -10.55
N TYR A 236 -8.94 -20.44 -11.80
CA TYR A 236 -10.22 -21.02 -12.23
C TYR A 236 -10.38 -22.48 -11.75
N PRO A 237 -11.50 -22.84 -11.09
CA PRO A 237 -12.77 -22.12 -11.03
C PRO A 237 -12.90 -21.08 -9.91
N ASN A 238 -11.85 -20.85 -9.12
CA ASN A 238 -11.86 -19.75 -8.17
C ASN A 238 -11.93 -18.42 -8.95
N VAL A 239 -12.61 -17.44 -8.38
CA VAL A 239 -12.60 -16.06 -8.85
C VAL A 239 -11.75 -15.28 -7.87
N PRO A 240 -10.41 -15.17 -8.10
CA PRO A 240 -9.58 -14.35 -7.25
C PRO A 240 -10.05 -12.89 -7.34
N GLU A 241 -9.93 -12.17 -6.23
CA GLU A 241 -10.11 -10.72 -6.25
C GLU A 241 -9.19 -10.12 -7.33
N ALA A 242 -9.71 -9.15 -8.07
CA ALA A 242 -8.89 -8.46 -9.04
C ALA A 242 -7.76 -7.75 -8.31
N ILE A 243 -6.54 -7.90 -8.80
CA ILE A 243 -5.46 -7.00 -8.41
C ILE A 243 -5.79 -5.66 -9.02
N VAL A 244 -6.24 -4.75 -8.18
CA VAL A 244 -6.40 -3.35 -8.54
C VAL A 244 -5.01 -2.73 -8.37
N PHE A 245 -4.38 -2.39 -9.50
CA PHE A 245 -3.11 -1.67 -9.49
C PHE A 245 -3.28 -0.18 -9.15
N ASP A 246 -4.51 0.30 -9.25
CA ASP A 246 -4.94 1.56 -8.70
C ASP A 246 -5.46 1.27 -7.30
N ASN A 247 -4.99 1.99 -6.30
CA ASN A 247 -5.77 2.11 -5.09
C ASN A 247 -7.04 2.89 -5.47
N PRO A 248 -8.27 2.33 -5.40
CA PRO A 248 -9.48 3.09 -5.72
C PRO A 248 -9.67 4.31 -4.80
N ALA A 249 -8.91 4.40 -3.70
CA ALA A 249 -8.83 5.61 -2.90
C ALA A 249 -8.07 6.75 -3.63
N GLU A 250 -7.09 6.48 -4.50
CA GLU A 250 -6.24 7.50 -5.15
C GLU A 250 -7.01 8.59 -5.93
N SER A 251 -8.22 8.29 -6.41
CA SER A 251 -9.06 9.27 -7.12
C SER A 251 -9.73 10.30 -6.22
N GLU A 252 -9.74 10.08 -4.89
CA GLU A 252 -10.35 10.94 -3.88
C GLU A 252 -9.32 11.43 -2.83
N ASP A 253 -8.02 11.26 -3.11
CA ASP A 253 -6.94 11.50 -2.16
C ASP A 253 -6.32 12.90 -2.29
N ASP A 254 -6.10 13.55 -1.15
CA ASP A 254 -5.20 14.70 -1.06
C ASP A 254 -3.77 14.20 -0.95
N ILE A 255 -2.87 14.70 -1.79
CA ILE A 255 -1.46 14.32 -1.80
C ILE A 255 -0.65 15.39 -1.07
N VAL A 256 -0.01 15.03 0.04
CA VAL A 256 0.87 15.97 0.76
C VAL A 256 2.32 15.76 0.33
N GLY A 257 2.86 16.75 -0.38
CA GLY A 257 4.24 16.74 -0.87
C GLY A 257 5.12 17.77 -0.18
N ALA A 258 6.43 17.54 -0.13
CA ALA A 258 7.41 18.55 0.28
C ALA A 258 8.59 18.63 -0.70
N PHE A 259 8.96 19.84 -1.12
CA PHE A 259 10.11 20.06 -1.99
C PHE A 259 11.41 19.76 -1.26
N PHE A 260 12.24 18.87 -1.82
CA PHE A 260 13.46 18.34 -1.22
C PHE A 260 14.68 18.66 -2.10
N TYR A 261 15.76 19.09 -1.46
CA TYR A 261 16.97 19.56 -2.13
C TYR A 261 18.17 18.69 -1.75
N PRO A 262 18.52 17.70 -2.58
CA PRO A 262 19.52 16.68 -2.25
C PRO A 262 20.93 17.12 -2.64
N TRP A 263 21.35 18.37 -2.36
CA TRP A 263 22.55 18.98 -2.96
C TRP A 263 23.68 19.40 -2.01
N TYR A 264 23.52 19.21 -0.70
CA TYR A 264 24.50 19.60 0.32
C TYR A 264 25.64 18.57 0.49
N GLU A 265 26.90 18.99 0.65
CA GLU A 265 28.04 18.10 1.01
C GLU A 265 28.84 18.61 2.21
N ASN A 266 29.38 17.66 2.99
CA ASN A 266 30.27 17.92 4.10
C ASN A 266 31.63 17.21 3.89
N PRO A 267 32.79 17.86 4.11
CA PRO A 267 34.10 17.28 3.91
C PRO A 267 34.38 16.01 4.72
N ASN A 268 33.75 15.85 5.88
CA ASN A 268 33.90 14.65 6.70
C ASN A 268 33.26 13.41 6.05
N THR A 269 32.32 13.61 5.10
CA THR A 269 31.63 12.52 4.39
C THR A 269 32.07 12.43 2.91
N SER A 270 31.99 13.53 2.15
CA SER A 270 32.30 13.54 0.71
C SER A 270 33.59 14.28 0.34
N GLY A 271 34.38 14.74 1.32
CA GLY A 271 35.70 15.35 1.08
C GLY A 271 35.68 16.81 0.63
N GLN A 272 34.51 17.42 0.43
CA GLN A 272 34.35 18.83 0.08
C GLN A 272 33.08 19.43 0.71
N TRP A 273 33.03 20.76 0.78
CA TRP A 273 31.79 21.50 1.01
C TRP A 273 31.08 21.68 -0.33
N ARG A 274 29.75 21.49 -0.33
CA ARG A 274 28.87 21.83 -1.45
C ARG A 274 27.61 22.50 -0.89
N HIS A 275 27.17 23.58 -1.53
CA HIS A 275 26.02 24.42 -1.16
C HIS A 275 26.16 25.17 0.17
N TRP A 276 26.75 24.60 1.22
CA TRP A 276 26.99 25.32 2.49
C TRP A 276 27.99 26.47 2.36
N GLU A 277 28.93 26.32 1.44
CA GLU A 277 29.88 27.36 1.06
C GLU A 277 29.21 28.42 0.18
N GLY A 278 29.87 29.57 0.06
CA GLY A 278 29.50 30.58 -0.92
C GLY A 278 30.64 31.55 -1.08
N ALA A 279 30.53 32.48 -2.04
CA ALA A 279 31.62 33.40 -2.38
C ALA A 279 32.18 34.18 -1.17
N ASN A 280 31.36 34.40 -0.13
CA ASN A 280 31.71 35.12 1.09
C ASN A 280 31.58 34.28 2.38
N PHE A 281 31.41 32.97 2.29
CA PHE A 281 31.19 32.08 3.43
C PHE A 281 32.26 31.00 3.53
N SER A 282 32.58 30.56 4.74
CA SER A 282 33.63 29.58 5.02
C SER A 282 33.17 28.58 6.08
N PRO A 283 32.45 27.52 5.67
CA PRO A 283 31.97 26.51 6.60
C PRO A 283 33.16 25.78 7.28
N PRO A 284 33.02 25.38 8.55
CA PRO A 284 31.83 25.45 9.41
C PRO A 284 31.67 26.80 10.13
N THR A 285 32.57 27.76 9.94
CA THR A 285 32.58 29.04 10.68
C THR A 285 31.41 29.93 10.26
N THR A 286 31.19 30.07 8.96
CA THR A 286 30.04 30.76 8.37
C THR A 286 29.52 29.96 7.18
N TRP A 287 28.24 30.10 6.84
CA TRP A 287 27.60 29.34 5.75
C TRP A 287 26.47 30.14 5.10
N SER A 288 26.04 29.71 3.93
CA SER A 288 25.02 30.35 3.07
C SER A 288 23.57 30.06 3.51
N ALA A 289 23.27 30.16 4.81
CA ALA A 289 21.91 30.02 5.35
C ALA A 289 21.72 30.83 6.65
N ASN A 290 20.47 31.25 6.92
CA ASN A 290 20.10 31.90 8.19
C ASN A 290 19.76 30.92 9.32
N TYR A 291 19.92 29.62 9.06
CA TYR A 291 19.59 28.55 9.99
C TYR A 291 20.63 27.42 9.91
N LEU A 292 20.68 26.61 10.95
CA LEU A 292 21.49 25.40 11.06
C LEU A 292 20.57 24.19 11.24
N PRO A 293 20.77 23.05 10.55
CA PRO A 293 20.00 21.83 10.79
C PRO A 293 20.22 21.28 12.21
N ASN A 294 19.19 20.66 12.79
CA ASN A 294 19.27 20.05 14.13
C ASN A 294 19.69 18.56 14.11
N TYR A 295 20.44 18.12 13.10
CA TYR A 295 20.92 16.73 13.01
C TYR A 295 22.30 16.56 13.64
N PRO A 296 22.57 15.47 14.41
CA PRO A 296 21.64 14.42 14.85
C PRO A 296 20.81 14.84 16.08
N ASP A 297 21.13 15.98 16.69
CA ASP A 297 20.41 16.58 17.80
C ASP A 297 20.52 18.12 17.78
N SER A 298 19.90 18.78 18.75
CA SER A 298 19.94 20.24 18.90
C SER A 298 21.26 20.77 19.48
N THR A 299 22.31 19.95 19.60
CA THR A 299 23.61 20.39 20.13
C THR A 299 24.36 21.21 19.09
N TRP A 300 24.66 22.48 19.41
CA TRP A 300 25.39 23.39 18.52
C TRP A 300 26.78 22.84 18.13
N ASN A 301 26.85 22.24 16.95
CA ASN A 301 28.07 21.73 16.33
C ASN A 301 27.97 21.78 14.80
N PRO A 302 28.25 22.95 14.18
CA PRO A 302 28.14 23.13 12.74
C PRO A 302 29.00 22.18 11.90
N ASN A 303 30.06 21.58 12.47
CA ASN A 303 30.87 20.58 11.75
C ASN A 303 30.09 19.31 11.39
N VAL A 304 29.08 18.98 12.19
CA VAL A 304 28.23 17.79 12.02
C VAL A 304 26.89 18.18 11.43
N GLN A 305 26.30 19.27 11.94
CA GLN A 305 24.95 19.73 11.58
C GLN A 305 24.85 20.24 10.13
N LEU A 306 25.91 20.83 9.57
CA LEU A 306 25.98 21.12 8.13
C LEU A 306 26.19 19.81 7.37
N TYR A 307 25.12 19.07 7.16
CA TYR A 307 25.16 17.66 6.76
C TYR A 307 25.56 17.44 5.29
N ASP A 308 25.79 16.18 4.94
CA ASP A 308 25.94 15.70 3.56
C ASP A 308 24.66 14.98 3.12
N SER A 309 24.11 15.32 1.96
CA SER A 309 22.84 14.79 1.46
C SER A 309 22.92 13.32 1.03
N LYS A 310 24.14 12.78 0.87
CA LYS A 310 24.37 11.35 0.63
C LYS A 310 24.67 10.58 1.92
N ASN A 311 24.65 11.22 3.09
CA ASN A 311 24.84 10.53 4.35
C ASN A 311 23.59 9.72 4.70
N THR A 312 23.72 8.39 4.82
CA THR A 312 22.57 7.51 5.09
C THR A 312 21.87 7.86 6.41
N GLU A 313 22.61 8.17 7.48
CA GLU A 313 21.99 8.44 8.78
C GLU A 313 21.19 9.74 8.78
N VAL A 314 21.64 10.74 8.01
CA VAL A 314 20.87 11.98 7.74
C VAL A 314 19.62 11.66 6.93
N LEU A 315 19.76 10.93 5.83
CA LEU A 315 18.63 10.54 4.96
C LEU A 315 17.56 9.78 5.74
N ARG A 316 17.97 8.83 6.59
CA ARG A 316 17.03 8.10 7.46
C ARG A 316 16.38 9.00 8.49
N TRP A 317 17.12 9.92 9.09
CA TRP A 317 16.54 10.88 10.01
C TRP A 317 15.50 11.77 9.33
N GLN A 318 15.79 12.23 8.10
CA GLN A 318 14.84 12.98 7.27
C GLN A 318 13.62 12.16 6.88
N ASP A 319 13.79 10.92 6.43
CA ASP A 319 12.69 9.99 6.10
C ASP A 319 11.71 9.84 7.27
N ARG A 320 12.25 9.64 8.48
CA ARG A 320 11.44 9.55 9.71
C ARG A 320 10.72 10.84 10.03
N ALA A 321 11.41 11.96 9.89
CA ALA A 321 10.86 13.27 10.19
C ALA A 321 9.76 13.65 9.19
N MET A 322 9.92 13.31 7.91
CA MET A 322 8.90 13.48 6.87
C MET A 322 7.68 12.59 7.12
N ALA A 323 7.90 11.31 7.41
CA ALA A 323 6.82 10.38 7.74
C ALA A 323 6.03 10.81 8.99
N ARG A 324 6.73 11.29 10.04
CA ARG A 324 6.10 11.87 11.24
C ARG A 324 5.23 13.09 10.90
N ALA A 325 5.61 13.85 9.87
CA ALA A 325 4.87 15.01 9.42
C ALA A 325 3.66 14.66 8.54
N GLY A 326 3.45 13.37 8.24
CA GLY A 326 2.44 12.90 7.32
C GLY A 326 2.85 12.90 5.85
N ILE A 327 3.91 13.62 5.46
CA ILE A 327 4.33 13.82 4.06
C ILE A 327 4.30 12.51 3.27
N ASP A 328 3.61 12.49 2.14
CA ASP A 328 3.50 11.31 1.30
C ASP A 328 4.63 11.24 0.28
N ILE A 329 4.99 12.39 -0.29
CA ILE A 329 5.95 12.50 -1.40
C ILE A 329 7.04 13.53 -1.09
N ALA A 330 8.30 13.08 -1.12
CA ALA A 330 9.45 13.96 -1.22
C ALA A 330 9.71 14.30 -2.70
N ILE A 331 9.65 15.59 -3.05
CA ILE A 331 9.76 16.08 -4.43
C ILE A 331 11.18 16.59 -4.62
N ALA A 332 12.06 15.74 -5.17
CA ALA A 332 13.50 16.00 -5.21
C ALA A 332 13.93 16.88 -6.39
N SER A 333 14.56 18.02 -6.13
CA SER A 333 15.23 18.86 -7.14
C SER A 333 16.17 18.00 -7.99
N TRP A 334 15.97 18.01 -9.31
CA TRP A 334 16.67 17.14 -10.26
C TRP A 334 17.10 17.89 -11.53
N TRP A 335 18.40 17.78 -11.87
CA TRP A 335 19.07 18.64 -12.85
C TRP A 335 19.61 17.90 -14.09
N GLY A 336 19.28 16.63 -14.27
CA GLY A 336 19.76 15.85 -15.42
C GLY A 336 20.46 14.55 -15.06
N ILE A 337 20.47 13.64 -16.03
CA ILE A 337 21.08 12.31 -15.92
C ILE A 337 22.57 12.42 -15.57
N GLY A 338 23.01 11.67 -14.56
CA GLY A 338 24.42 11.61 -14.13
C GLY A 338 24.92 12.83 -13.35
N GLY A 339 24.01 13.77 -13.01
CA GLY A 339 24.31 14.89 -12.11
C GLY A 339 24.52 14.46 -10.66
N TYR A 340 24.88 15.41 -9.80
CA TYR A 340 25.04 15.15 -8.37
C TYR A 340 23.69 14.77 -7.74
N GLU A 341 22.65 15.53 -8.06
CA GLU A 341 21.30 15.41 -7.55
C GLU A 341 20.64 14.11 -8.03
N ASP A 342 20.98 13.64 -9.23
CA ASP A 342 20.59 12.33 -9.78
C ASP A 342 21.15 11.17 -8.94
N ALA A 343 22.44 11.24 -8.59
CA ALA A 343 23.09 10.25 -7.72
C ALA A 343 22.57 10.32 -6.28
N ALA A 344 22.29 11.52 -5.76
CA ALA A 344 21.75 11.72 -4.43
C ALA A 344 20.30 11.22 -4.31
N LEU A 345 19.45 11.53 -5.30
CA LEU A 345 18.10 10.96 -5.41
C LEU A 345 18.15 9.44 -5.49
N ALA A 346 19.04 8.89 -6.32
CA ALA A 346 19.19 7.43 -6.43
C ALA A 346 19.47 6.79 -5.07
N ARG A 347 20.27 7.43 -4.20
CA ARG A 347 20.49 6.97 -2.83
C ARG A 347 19.25 7.17 -1.97
N ALA A 348 18.69 8.38 -1.94
CA ALA A 348 17.54 8.72 -1.12
C ALA A 348 16.33 7.80 -1.38
N ILE A 349 15.96 7.56 -2.65
CA ILE A 349 14.81 6.71 -2.99
C ILE A 349 15.01 5.23 -2.62
N ARG A 350 16.27 4.77 -2.52
CA ARG A 350 16.61 3.41 -2.06
C ARG A 350 16.67 3.32 -0.54
N THR A 351 17.13 4.36 0.15
CA THR A 351 17.28 4.39 1.60
C THR A 351 15.99 4.76 2.34
N CYS A 352 15.25 5.74 1.84
CA CYS A 352 14.12 6.38 2.51
C CYS A 352 12.81 5.79 1.97
N LYS A 353 12.19 4.89 2.73
CA LYS A 353 11.01 4.12 2.29
C LYS A 353 9.71 4.52 2.97
N SER A 354 9.78 5.44 3.93
CA SER A 354 8.59 5.91 4.67
C SER A 354 7.78 6.95 3.89
N VAL A 355 8.41 7.55 2.87
CA VAL A 355 7.79 8.42 1.87
C VAL A 355 8.17 7.97 0.47
N GLN A 356 7.29 8.23 -0.50
CA GLN A 356 7.62 8.10 -1.91
C GLN A 356 8.45 9.28 -2.41
N TRP A 357 9.03 9.10 -3.57
CA TRP A 357 9.87 10.10 -4.21
C TRP A 357 9.41 10.38 -5.63
N CYS A 358 9.45 11.63 -6.04
CA CYS A 358 9.39 12.00 -7.45
C CYS A 358 10.44 13.07 -7.74
N ILE A 359 10.67 13.34 -9.03
CA ILE A 359 11.55 14.44 -9.41
C ILE A 359 10.79 15.77 -9.43
N TYR A 360 11.51 16.84 -9.11
CA TYR A 360 11.23 18.20 -9.54
C TYR A 360 12.19 18.53 -10.68
N TYR A 361 11.68 18.58 -11.90
CA TYR A 361 12.49 18.76 -13.10
C TYR A 361 12.88 20.23 -13.26
N GLU A 362 14.11 20.57 -12.85
CA GLU A 362 14.62 21.95 -12.77
C GLU A 362 15.10 22.47 -14.13
N MET A 363 15.54 21.57 -15.01
CA MET A 363 16.15 21.92 -16.29
C MET A 363 15.24 22.73 -17.21
N GLU A 364 13.91 22.65 -17.03
CA GLU A 364 12.96 23.47 -17.80
C GLU A 364 13.17 24.96 -17.54
N ALA A 365 13.31 25.38 -16.28
CA ALA A 365 13.46 26.78 -15.90
C ALA A 365 14.79 27.42 -16.36
N TYR A 366 15.82 26.61 -16.61
CA TYR A 366 17.19 27.10 -16.84
C TYR A 366 17.83 26.69 -18.17
N GLY A 367 17.30 25.66 -18.86
CA GLY A 367 18.00 24.99 -19.96
C GLY A 367 17.24 24.85 -21.29
N ASP A 368 15.95 25.19 -21.35
CA ASP A 368 15.07 25.04 -22.55
C ASP A 368 15.21 23.67 -23.26
N PRO A 369 14.95 22.55 -22.56
CA PRO A 369 15.22 21.21 -23.08
C PRO A 369 14.29 20.84 -24.24
N SER A 370 14.82 20.24 -25.29
CA SER A 370 14.00 19.75 -26.41
C SER A 370 13.02 18.65 -25.98
N SER A 371 11.91 18.46 -26.71
CA SER A 371 10.94 17.38 -26.43
C SER A 371 11.57 15.98 -26.45
N GLN A 372 12.61 15.76 -27.26
CA GLN A 372 13.37 14.51 -27.27
C GLN A 372 14.24 14.33 -26.02
N GLN A 373 14.82 15.41 -25.50
CA GLN A 373 15.59 15.38 -24.27
C GLN A 373 14.67 15.08 -23.08
N ILE A 374 13.54 15.79 -22.98
CA ILE A 374 12.51 15.52 -21.96
C ILE A 374 12.09 14.05 -21.99
N TYR A 375 11.76 13.51 -23.17
CA TYR A 375 11.42 12.08 -23.31
C TYR A 375 12.54 11.16 -22.78
N ASN A 376 13.80 11.41 -23.14
CA ASN A 376 14.92 10.57 -22.71
C ASN A 376 15.14 10.64 -21.20
N ASP A 377 15.04 11.84 -20.61
CA ASP A 377 15.23 12.08 -19.18
C ASP A 377 14.13 11.38 -18.38
N ILE A 378 12.86 11.59 -18.73
CA ILE A 378 11.74 10.98 -18.01
C ILE A 378 11.73 9.46 -18.17
N LYS A 379 12.07 8.94 -19.36
CA LYS A 379 12.24 7.50 -19.56
C LYS A 379 13.34 6.94 -18.65
N TYR A 380 14.49 7.61 -18.60
CA TYR A 380 15.60 7.21 -17.72
C TYR A 380 15.17 7.16 -16.26
N VAL A 381 14.47 8.19 -15.78
CA VAL A 381 13.96 8.28 -14.42
C VAL A 381 13.03 7.09 -14.12
N VAL A 382 12.06 6.81 -14.99
CA VAL A 382 11.13 5.69 -14.78
C VAL A 382 11.84 4.34 -14.81
N ASP A 383 12.74 4.10 -15.77
CA ASP A 383 13.46 2.84 -15.87
C ASP A 383 14.43 2.62 -14.69
N THR A 384 15.02 3.70 -14.17
CA THR A 384 16.03 3.64 -13.11
C THR A 384 15.39 3.54 -11.73
N TYR A 385 14.32 4.30 -11.50
CA TYR A 385 13.72 4.47 -10.19
C TYR A 385 12.41 3.72 -10.02
N GLY A 386 11.67 3.45 -11.09
CA GLY A 386 10.45 2.63 -11.05
C GLY A 386 10.64 1.26 -10.39
N PRO A 387 11.73 0.51 -10.69
CA PRO A 387 12.00 -0.78 -10.03
C PRO A 387 12.21 -0.71 -8.52
N THR A 388 12.46 0.48 -7.95
CA THR A 388 12.61 0.65 -6.51
C THR A 388 11.29 0.55 -5.74
N ARG A 389 10.16 0.53 -6.47
CA ARG A 389 8.78 0.56 -5.95
C ARG A 389 8.49 1.72 -5.00
N ASN A 390 9.32 2.76 -5.06
CA ASN A 390 9.24 3.93 -4.19
C ASN A 390 9.25 5.25 -4.98
N TYR A 391 9.07 5.15 -6.31
CA TYR A 391 8.84 6.31 -7.16
C TYR A 391 7.34 6.53 -7.32
N ALA A 392 6.88 7.77 -7.10
CA ALA A 392 5.46 8.07 -6.95
C ALA A 392 4.66 7.91 -8.26
N LYS A 393 3.38 7.55 -8.08
CA LYS A 393 2.37 7.54 -9.13
C LYS A 393 1.10 8.25 -8.66
N VAL A 394 0.36 8.80 -9.62
CA VAL A 394 -0.98 9.39 -9.43
C VAL A 394 -1.85 8.91 -10.58
N ASP A 395 -3.03 8.37 -10.27
CA ASP A 395 -3.93 7.75 -11.25
C ASP A 395 -3.23 6.68 -12.11
N GLY A 396 -2.39 5.85 -11.47
CA GLY A 396 -1.59 4.82 -12.14
C GLY A 396 -0.44 5.33 -13.04
N LYS A 397 -0.25 6.65 -13.15
CA LYS A 397 0.77 7.30 -14.00
C LYS A 397 1.96 7.81 -13.17
N TRP A 398 3.18 7.74 -13.70
CA TRP A 398 4.39 8.20 -13.00
C TRP A 398 4.39 9.72 -12.81
N LEU A 399 4.55 10.17 -11.56
CA LEU A 399 4.46 11.59 -11.20
C LEU A 399 5.76 12.34 -11.55
N VAL A 400 5.62 13.50 -12.21
CA VAL A 400 6.71 14.43 -12.50
C VAL A 400 6.24 15.85 -12.20
N LEU A 401 6.94 16.55 -11.30
CA LEU A 401 6.77 17.99 -11.13
C LEU A 401 7.77 18.73 -12.01
N VAL A 402 7.37 19.86 -12.60
CA VAL A 402 8.19 20.64 -13.53
C VAL A 402 8.30 22.08 -13.05
N TYR A 403 9.52 22.56 -12.79
CA TYR A 403 9.75 23.95 -12.40
C TYR A 403 9.80 24.89 -13.61
N GLY A 404 9.21 26.08 -13.49
CA GLY A 404 9.23 27.08 -14.57
C GLY A 404 8.43 26.67 -15.81
N ALA A 405 7.36 25.90 -15.64
CA ALA A 405 6.53 25.34 -16.72
C ALA A 405 5.60 26.37 -17.42
N SER A 406 5.96 27.65 -17.41
CA SER A 406 5.10 28.74 -17.89
C SER A 406 5.21 28.96 -19.40
N GLY A 407 4.06 29.10 -20.07
CA GLY A 407 3.98 29.52 -21.48
C GLY A 407 3.64 28.39 -22.47
N ASP A 408 3.12 28.79 -23.63
CA ASP A 408 2.58 27.86 -24.64
C ASP A 408 3.68 27.02 -25.33
N GLU A 409 4.87 27.60 -25.57
CA GLU A 409 5.99 26.87 -26.19
C GLU A 409 6.50 25.72 -25.31
N THR A 410 6.59 25.95 -24.00
CA THR A 410 6.92 24.93 -23.00
C THR A 410 5.84 23.83 -22.98
N ALA A 411 4.55 24.21 -22.95
CA ALA A 411 3.46 23.24 -23.01
C ALA A 411 3.53 22.37 -24.28
N ASP A 412 3.82 22.95 -25.44
CA ASP A 412 3.97 22.21 -26.70
C ASP A 412 5.14 21.21 -26.66
N ARG A 413 6.31 21.59 -26.11
CA ARG A 413 7.47 20.69 -25.96
C ARG A 413 7.14 19.51 -25.04
N TRP A 414 6.55 19.78 -23.88
CA TRP A 414 6.16 18.75 -22.91
C TRP A 414 5.04 17.85 -23.45
N GLY A 415 4.10 18.39 -24.24
CA GLY A 415 3.03 17.61 -24.86
C GLY A 415 3.54 16.63 -25.90
N GLN A 416 4.52 17.05 -26.71
CA GLN A 416 5.22 16.16 -27.63
C GLN A 416 5.97 15.05 -26.88
N ALA A 417 6.67 15.39 -25.80
CA ALA A 417 7.39 14.41 -24.97
C ALA A 417 6.43 13.41 -24.30
N LYS A 418 5.34 13.87 -23.68
CA LYS A 418 4.30 13.03 -23.06
C LYS A 418 3.64 12.08 -24.06
N ALA A 419 3.39 12.54 -25.29
CA ALA A 419 2.88 11.68 -26.36
C ALA A 419 3.89 10.60 -26.81
N LEU A 420 5.19 10.93 -26.85
CA LEU A 420 6.25 9.96 -27.13
C LEU A 420 6.38 8.93 -26.01
N LEU A 421 6.35 9.35 -24.74
CA LEU A 421 6.37 8.47 -23.57
C LEU A 421 5.18 7.50 -23.64
N THR A 422 3.97 8.01 -23.82
CA THR A 422 2.73 7.22 -23.89
C THR A 422 2.79 6.17 -25.00
N ARG A 423 3.26 6.53 -26.20
CA ARG A 423 3.40 5.59 -27.33
C ARG A 423 4.35 4.42 -27.03
N ASN A 424 5.29 4.62 -26.13
CA ASN A 424 6.28 3.62 -25.73
C ASN A 424 5.92 2.95 -24.39
N GLY A 425 4.69 3.09 -23.89
CA GLY A 425 4.21 2.44 -22.67
C GLY A 425 4.54 3.16 -21.36
N TYR A 426 5.06 4.38 -21.44
CA TYR A 426 5.36 5.22 -20.27
C TYR A 426 4.24 6.24 -20.07
N HIS A 427 3.35 5.98 -19.12
CA HIS A 427 2.27 6.90 -18.77
C HIS A 427 2.71 7.78 -17.60
N VAL A 428 2.62 9.11 -17.78
CA VAL A 428 3.11 10.10 -16.80
C VAL A 428 2.04 11.10 -16.43
N TYR A 429 2.06 11.52 -15.16
CA TYR A 429 1.25 12.57 -14.56
C TYR A 429 2.14 13.80 -14.39
N LEU A 430 1.81 14.91 -15.06
CA LEU A 430 2.61 16.13 -15.09
C LEU A 430 1.96 17.22 -14.24
N ASN A 431 2.69 17.71 -13.24
CA ASN A 431 2.31 18.87 -12.44
C ASN A 431 3.28 20.05 -12.71
N GLY A 432 2.82 21.11 -13.36
CA GLY A 432 3.66 22.23 -13.83
C GLY A 432 3.59 23.49 -12.96
N ASP A 433 4.74 24.04 -12.56
CA ASP A 433 4.85 25.33 -11.86
C ASP A 433 4.42 26.49 -12.77
N LYS A 434 3.43 27.28 -12.33
CA LYS A 434 2.89 28.45 -13.06
C LYS A 434 2.43 28.13 -14.49
N ALA A 435 2.08 26.87 -14.73
CA ALA A 435 1.51 26.45 -16.00
C ALA A 435 0.12 27.07 -16.21
N ASN A 436 -0.28 27.21 -17.48
CA ASN A 436 -1.54 27.86 -17.87
C ASN A 436 -2.79 26.96 -17.71
N GLY A 437 -2.65 25.80 -17.06
CA GLY A 437 -3.75 24.84 -16.83
C GLY A 437 -4.34 24.21 -18.10
N ARG A 438 -3.59 24.17 -19.21
CA ARG A 438 -3.99 23.50 -20.46
C ARG A 438 -3.17 22.23 -20.67
N PRO A 439 -3.58 21.32 -21.58
CA PRO A 439 -2.71 20.23 -22.01
C PRO A 439 -1.30 20.74 -22.32
N PRO A 440 -0.24 20.04 -21.87
CA PRO A 440 -0.22 18.64 -21.47
C PRO A 440 -0.33 18.38 -19.95
N TRP A 441 -0.52 19.42 -19.15
CA TRP A 441 -0.50 19.37 -17.69
C TRP A 441 -1.73 18.63 -17.16
N ASP A 442 -1.52 17.68 -16.24
CA ASP A 442 -2.60 17.02 -15.49
C ASP A 442 -2.92 17.79 -14.21
N ALA A 443 -1.90 18.44 -13.62
CA ALA A 443 -2.03 19.36 -12.51
C ALA A 443 -1.19 20.62 -12.69
N VAL A 444 -1.45 21.62 -11.86
CA VAL A 444 -0.58 22.79 -11.72
C VAL A 444 -0.25 23.06 -10.27
N HIS A 445 0.89 23.71 -10.05
CA HIS A 445 1.24 24.29 -8.77
C HIS A 445 1.90 25.65 -8.95
N SER A 446 2.20 26.30 -7.83
CA SER A 446 2.94 27.56 -7.83
C SER A 446 3.97 27.54 -6.71
N TYR A 447 5.26 27.45 -7.06
CA TYR A 447 6.34 27.68 -6.10
C TYR A 447 6.45 29.17 -5.77
N HIS A 448 5.94 29.57 -4.60
CA HIS A 448 5.78 30.98 -4.22
C HIS A 448 5.74 31.20 -2.68
N PRO A 449 6.87 31.03 -1.97
CA PRO A 449 6.93 31.05 -0.51
C PRO A 449 6.92 32.47 0.11
N VAL A 450 6.31 33.45 -0.57
CA VAL A 450 6.24 34.84 -0.07
C VAL A 450 5.03 35.10 0.84
N VAL A 451 4.14 34.11 0.97
CA VAL A 451 2.95 34.09 1.81
C VAL A 451 2.89 32.76 2.54
N TYR A 452 2.18 32.68 3.68
CA TYR A 452 2.07 31.43 4.44
C TYR A 452 1.33 30.34 3.68
N GLN A 453 0.37 30.70 2.83
CA GLN A 453 -0.35 29.76 1.97
C GLN A 453 -0.87 30.41 0.69
N GLY A 454 -1.18 29.58 -0.29
CA GLY A 454 -1.99 29.92 -1.45
C GLY A 454 -2.47 28.65 -2.15
N TYR A 455 -3.26 28.81 -3.19
CA TYR A 455 -3.69 27.70 -4.04
C TYR A 455 -3.88 28.18 -5.48
N THR A 456 -3.82 27.23 -6.40
CA THR A 456 -4.09 27.43 -7.82
C THR A 456 -5.58 27.28 -8.08
N GLU A 457 -6.12 28.05 -9.02
CA GLU A 457 -7.51 27.94 -9.48
C GLU A 457 -7.48 27.77 -11.00
N THR A 458 -7.52 26.52 -11.48
CA THR A 458 -7.42 26.23 -12.92
C THR A 458 -8.73 25.77 -13.53
N LEU A 459 -8.65 25.28 -14.77
CA LEU A 459 -9.81 24.86 -15.54
C LEU A 459 -10.37 23.55 -14.96
N PRO A 460 -11.66 23.24 -15.16
CA PRO A 460 -12.32 22.10 -14.52
C PRO A 460 -11.70 20.72 -14.73
N ASP A 461 -10.82 20.57 -15.73
CA ASP A 461 -10.22 19.29 -16.13
C ASP A 461 -8.73 19.18 -15.72
N VAL A 462 -8.24 20.07 -14.85
CA VAL A 462 -6.85 20.09 -14.35
C VAL A 462 -6.87 20.16 -12.83
N ASP A 463 -6.05 19.31 -12.20
CA ASP A 463 -5.97 19.26 -10.75
C ASP A 463 -5.17 20.46 -10.21
N ASP A 464 -5.71 21.12 -9.19
CA ASP A 464 -5.06 22.25 -8.53
C ASP A 464 -4.18 21.79 -7.36
N SER A 465 -3.19 22.62 -7.02
CA SER A 465 -2.37 22.47 -5.82
C SER A 465 -2.54 23.67 -4.88
N ALA A 466 -2.63 23.39 -3.59
CA ALA A 466 -2.33 24.34 -2.52
C ALA A 466 -0.84 24.28 -2.17
N TRP A 467 -0.29 25.40 -1.68
CA TRP A 467 1.07 25.44 -1.13
C TRP A 467 1.09 26.15 0.22
N ILE A 468 2.07 25.79 1.03
CA ILE A 468 2.29 26.34 2.37
C ILE A 468 3.77 26.55 2.65
N SER A 469 4.13 27.63 3.34
CA SER A 469 5.52 27.92 3.72
C SER A 469 5.64 28.37 5.17
N PRO A 470 6.62 27.86 5.95
CA PRO A 470 6.84 28.30 7.32
C PRO A 470 7.47 29.70 7.41
N GLY A 471 8.11 30.18 6.34
CA GLY A 471 8.83 31.45 6.26
C GLY A 471 9.66 31.55 4.98
N PHE A 472 10.20 32.71 4.68
CA PHE A 472 11.10 32.94 3.54
C PHE A 472 12.09 34.04 3.89
N TRP A 473 13.33 33.63 4.14
CA TRP A 473 14.43 34.48 4.54
C TRP A 473 15.73 34.01 3.90
N SER A 474 15.95 34.48 2.68
CA SER A 474 17.20 34.23 1.97
C SER A 474 18.41 34.77 2.73
N TYR A 475 19.52 34.02 2.71
CA TYR A 475 20.71 34.25 3.54
C TYR A 475 21.37 35.63 3.35
N ASP A 476 21.16 36.29 2.21
CA ASP A 476 21.76 37.58 1.86
C ASP A 476 20.78 38.76 1.92
N ASN A 477 19.53 38.51 2.32
CA ASN A 477 18.45 39.49 2.28
C ASN A 477 17.74 39.64 3.64
N SER A 478 16.87 40.65 3.73
CA SER A 478 15.91 40.74 4.83
C SER A 478 14.78 39.71 4.64
N PRO A 479 14.16 39.20 5.71
CA PRO A 479 13.09 38.22 5.60
C PRO A 479 11.90 38.79 4.83
N VAL A 480 11.47 38.08 3.78
CA VAL A 480 10.28 38.41 2.97
C VAL A 480 9.04 37.92 3.70
N LEU A 481 9.09 36.69 4.22
CA LEU A 481 8.07 36.11 5.09
C LEU A 481 8.74 35.68 6.40
N LYS A 482 8.28 36.21 7.53
CA LYS A 482 8.87 35.85 8.83
C LYS A 482 8.44 34.45 9.24
N ARG A 483 9.35 33.67 9.81
CA ARG A 483 9.02 32.36 10.38
C ARG A 483 8.06 32.52 11.56
N SER A 484 6.92 31.83 11.52
CA SER A 484 5.88 31.92 12.56
C SER A 484 5.10 30.62 12.67
N LEU A 485 5.21 29.94 13.83
CA LEU A 485 4.50 28.68 14.07
C LEU A 485 2.98 28.89 14.06
N SER A 486 2.47 29.97 14.68
CA SER A 486 1.03 30.20 14.77
C SER A 486 0.39 30.52 13.42
N GLU A 487 1.07 31.29 12.57
CA GLU A 487 0.59 31.61 11.23
C GLU A 487 0.65 30.37 10.34
N PHE A 488 1.76 29.62 10.39
CA PHE A 488 1.88 28.35 9.67
C PHE A 488 0.82 27.33 10.09
N THR A 489 0.55 27.20 11.40
CA THR A 489 -0.53 26.33 11.92
C THR A 489 -1.89 26.75 11.37
N SER A 490 -2.16 28.05 11.37
CA SER A 490 -3.43 28.59 10.89
C SER A 490 -3.60 28.37 9.38
N ALA A 491 -2.53 28.53 8.62
CA ALA A 491 -2.48 28.23 7.19
C ALA A 491 -2.72 26.74 6.93
N TRP A 492 -2.00 25.86 7.63
CA TRP A 492 -2.18 24.42 7.50
C TRP A 492 -3.62 23.98 7.78
N ASN A 493 -4.22 24.47 8.87
CA ASN A 493 -5.61 24.15 9.20
C ASN A 493 -6.59 24.67 8.15
N ASN A 494 -6.34 25.85 7.59
CA ASN A 494 -7.19 26.41 6.54
C ASN A 494 -7.09 25.58 5.25
N ILE A 495 -5.90 25.13 4.89
CA ILE A 495 -5.72 24.16 3.80
C ILE A 495 -6.49 22.89 4.15
N ALA A 496 -6.15 22.18 5.23
CA ALA A 496 -6.82 20.92 5.58
C ALA A 496 -8.37 21.01 5.63
N GLU A 497 -8.97 22.15 5.98
CA GLU A 497 -10.43 22.37 5.95
C GLU A 497 -11.06 22.59 4.56
N ASN A 498 -10.27 22.97 3.55
CA ASN A 498 -10.72 23.27 2.20
C ASN A 498 -10.10 22.33 1.16
N ASN A 499 -9.74 21.11 1.59
CA ASN A 499 -9.03 20.12 0.79
C ASN A 499 -9.78 19.70 -0.49
N ALA A 500 -11.11 19.69 -0.48
CA ALA A 500 -11.94 19.39 -1.65
C ALA A 500 -11.74 20.31 -2.88
N VAL A 501 -10.91 21.36 -2.79
CA VAL A 501 -10.65 22.33 -3.86
C VAL A 501 -9.34 22.04 -4.62
N TYR A 502 -8.46 21.21 -4.07
CA TYR A 502 -7.16 20.91 -4.69
C TYR A 502 -6.77 19.48 -4.40
N ARG A 503 -5.95 18.91 -5.29
CA ARG A 503 -5.45 17.55 -5.16
C ARG A 503 -4.13 17.46 -4.42
N PHE A 504 -3.29 18.50 -4.52
CA PHE A 504 -1.97 18.51 -3.90
C PHE A 504 -1.87 19.57 -2.81
N VAL A 505 -1.26 19.22 -1.69
CA VAL A 505 -0.84 20.14 -0.63
C VAL A 505 0.68 20.13 -0.57
N LEU A 506 1.32 21.21 -1.02
CA LEU A 506 2.76 21.27 -1.23
C LEU A 506 3.45 22.15 -0.18
N ILE A 507 4.39 21.57 0.58
CA ILE A 507 5.21 22.29 1.55
C ILE A 507 6.44 22.85 0.85
N GLU A 508 6.59 24.17 0.92
CA GLU A 508 7.71 24.96 0.40
C GLU A 508 8.56 25.45 1.58
N THR A 509 9.53 24.68 2.05
CA THR A 509 10.14 23.44 1.48
C THR A 509 10.50 22.45 2.60
N TRP A 510 10.92 21.21 2.29
CA TRP A 510 11.56 20.37 3.31
C TRP A 510 12.86 21.02 3.80
N ASN A 511 13.83 21.27 2.92
CA ASN A 511 15.20 21.62 3.31
C ASN A 511 15.91 22.64 2.39
N GLU A 512 15.20 23.63 1.83
CA GLU A 512 15.85 24.71 1.08
C GLU A 512 16.44 25.78 2.01
N TRP A 513 17.61 25.47 2.57
CA TRP A 513 18.25 26.28 3.60
C TRP A 513 18.70 27.66 3.10
N HIS A 514 19.00 27.83 1.81
CA HIS A 514 19.45 29.11 1.27
C HIS A 514 18.35 30.15 1.29
N GLU A 515 17.10 29.71 1.12
CA GLU A 515 15.92 30.56 1.13
C GLU A 515 15.29 30.70 2.52
N GLY A 516 15.70 29.89 3.50
CA GLY A 516 15.10 29.93 4.82
C GLY A 516 13.66 29.40 4.86
N THR A 517 13.24 28.68 3.83
CA THR A 517 11.87 28.11 3.65
C THR A 517 11.72 26.73 4.25
N GLN A 518 12.81 26.14 4.75
CA GLN A 518 12.81 24.78 5.25
C GLN A 518 11.81 24.53 6.38
N PHE A 519 11.17 23.37 6.31
CA PHE A 519 10.28 22.78 7.28
C PHE A 519 11.02 21.79 8.20
N GLU A 520 12.15 21.27 7.72
CA GLU A 520 13.11 20.43 8.45
C GLU A 520 13.58 21.09 9.77
N PRO A 521 13.75 20.34 10.88
CA PRO A 521 14.18 20.87 12.16
C PRO A 521 15.48 21.67 12.11
N GLY A 522 15.48 22.86 12.73
CA GLY A 522 16.66 23.72 12.73
C GLY A 522 16.70 24.79 13.82
N GLN A 523 17.84 25.47 13.86
CA GLN A 523 18.21 26.53 14.79
C GLN A 523 18.56 27.80 14.01
N GLN A 524 17.85 28.90 14.27
CA GLN A 524 18.19 30.21 13.72
C GLN A 524 19.55 30.69 14.23
N ILE A 525 20.33 31.36 13.38
CA ILE A 525 21.62 31.93 13.77
C ILE A 525 21.56 33.42 14.13
N ILE A 526 22.59 33.86 14.85
CA ILE A 526 23.07 35.24 14.90
C ILE A 526 24.34 35.31 14.04
N PRO A 527 24.33 36.07 12.93
CA PRO A 527 25.52 36.27 12.10
C PRO A 527 26.65 36.97 12.86
N ASP A 528 27.86 36.43 12.76
CA ASP A 528 29.08 36.97 13.36
C ASP A 528 30.29 36.57 12.47
N PRO A 529 31.12 37.53 12.03
CA PRO A 529 32.31 37.24 11.20
C PRO A 529 33.31 36.26 11.82
N GLN A 530 33.28 36.09 13.14
CA GLN A 530 34.18 35.19 13.88
C GLN A 530 33.61 33.77 14.01
N GLY A 531 32.36 33.57 13.58
CA GLY A 531 31.64 32.31 13.68
C GLY A 531 30.23 32.54 14.16
N TYR A 532 29.24 31.98 13.47
CA TYR A 532 27.84 32.11 13.83
C TYR A 532 27.55 31.58 15.24
N LYS A 533 26.48 32.09 15.83
CA LYS A 533 26.00 31.72 17.18
C LYS A 533 24.53 31.33 17.12
N PRO A 534 24.02 30.48 18.03
CA PRO A 534 22.59 30.19 18.09
C PRO A 534 21.82 31.43 18.57
N GLU A 535 20.76 31.79 17.86
CA GLU A 535 19.77 32.75 18.36
C GLU A 535 19.03 32.14 19.56
N PRO A 536 18.95 32.82 20.71
CA PRO A 536 18.15 32.36 21.84
C PRO A 536 16.68 32.13 21.47
N ASN A 537 16.16 30.94 21.74
CA ASN A 537 14.81 30.49 21.32
C ASN A 537 14.61 30.43 19.79
N GLY A 538 15.70 30.41 19.02
CA GLY A 538 15.67 30.21 17.57
C GLY A 538 15.62 28.75 17.15
N ASP A 539 15.76 27.81 18.08
CA ASP A 539 15.55 26.38 17.86
C ASP A 539 14.07 26.07 17.83
N TYR A 540 13.58 25.58 16.69
CA TYR A 540 12.18 25.17 16.54
C TYR A 540 11.99 23.65 16.52
N GLY A 541 13.06 22.85 16.58
CA GLY A 541 13.01 21.39 16.64
C GLY A 541 11.97 20.79 15.69
N TYR A 542 11.15 19.89 16.23
CA TYR A 542 10.05 19.25 15.50
C TYR A 542 8.71 20.02 15.55
N THR A 543 8.66 21.24 16.11
CA THR A 543 7.37 21.89 16.38
C THR A 543 6.52 22.14 15.13
N PHE A 544 7.14 22.47 13.99
CA PHE A 544 6.43 22.61 12.71
C PHE A 544 5.91 21.26 12.19
N ILE A 545 6.71 20.20 12.30
CA ILE A 545 6.33 18.81 11.99
C ILE A 545 5.14 18.36 12.84
N ASP A 546 5.23 18.57 14.15
CA ASP A 546 4.25 18.11 15.13
C ASP A 546 2.91 18.82 15.04
N THR A 547 2.87 19.97 14.39
CA THR A 547 1.64 20.74 14.25
C THR A 547 0.79 20.28 13.06
N ILE A 548 1.39 19.69 12.03
CA ILE A 548 0.64 19.32 10.81
C ILE A 548 0.05 17.91 10.86
N ALA A 549 0.77 16.93 11.42
CA ALA A 549 0.36 15.52 11.36
C ALA A 549 -0.88 15.19 12.21
N PRO A 550 -1.00 15.62 13.49
CA PRO A 550 -2.20 15.34 14.28
C PRO A 550 -3.44 16.17 13.86
N ALA A 551 -3.23 17.36 13.31
CA ALA A 551 -4.32 18.31 13.00
C ALA A 551 -5.11 17.96 11.73
N ALA A 552 -4.50 17.23 10.80
CA ALA A 552 -5.09 16.88 9.49
C ALA A 552 -5.54 15.42 9.38
N LEU A 553 -5.34 14.59 10.41
CA LEU A 553 -5.51 13.14 10.35
C LEU A 553 -6.97 12.66 10.10
N ASN A 554 -7.96 13.55 10.27
CA ASN A 554 -9.38 13.30 9.96
C ASN A 554 -9.91 14.23 8.85
N LYS A 555 -9.06 15.06 8.24
CA LYS A 555 -9.46 16.07 7.26
C LYS A 555 -8.83 15.80 5.90
N LEU A 556 -7.53 15.51 5.87
CA LEU A 556 -6.84 15.10 4.65
C LEU A 556 -6.91 13.58 4.51
N HIS A 557 -7.12 13.12 3.29
CA HIS A 557 -7.17 11.69 2.97
C HIS A 557 -5.74 11.17 2.78
N TRP A 558 -5.10 10.79 3.90
CA TRP A 558 -3.76 10.22 3.93
C TRP A 558 -3.76 8.76 3.44
N THR A 559 -3.98 8.58 2.14
CA THR A 559 -4.20 7.26 1.53
C THR A 559 -3.22 6.97 0.40
N SER A 560 -2.39 7.96 0.03
CA SER A 560 -1.36 7.79 -1.00
C SER A 560 -0.17 6.93 -0.52
N ALA A 561 0.44 6.25 -1.50
CA ALA A 561 1.25 5.06 -1.30
C ALA A 561 2.65 5.36 -0.76
N GLY A 562 3.11 4.48 0.13
CA GLY A 562 4.43 4.49 0.75
C GLY A 562 4.49 3.45 1.87
N HIS A 563 4.08 2.22 1.58
CA HIS A 563 4.10 1.05 2.49
C HIS A 563 3.61 1.27 3.94
N ARG A 564 2.75 2.27 4.22
CA ARG A 564 2.21 2.47 5.57
C ARG A 564 1.14 1.43 5.80
N ALA A 565 1.54 0.30 6.36
CA ALA A 565 0.59 -0.74 6.70
C ALA A 565 -0.31 -0.21 7.83
N SER A 566 -1.61 -0.06 7.53
CA SER A 566 -2.60 0.23 8.57
C SER A 566 -2.69 -0.96 9.52
N VAL A 567 -2.63 -0.70 10.82
CA VAL A 567 -2.75 -1.77 11.82
C VAL A 567 -4.20 -2.28 11.83
N PRO A 568 -4.45 -3.61 11.76
CA PRO A 568 -3.48 -4.70 11.84
C PRO A 568 -2.70 -4.96 10.55
N ALA A 569 -1.41 -5.24 10.68
CA ALA A 569 -0.47 -5.36 9.57
C ALA A 569 0.52 -6.52 9.74
N ARG A 570 1.10 -6.99 8.64
CA ARG A 570 2.35 -7.78 8.65
C ARG A 570 3.43 -7.00 7.90
N LEU A 571 4.56 -6.81 8.55
CA LEU A 571 5.75 -6.18 7.98
C LEU A 571 6.75 -7.30 7.64
N GLN A 572 7.00 -7.53 6.35
CA GLN A 572 7.94 -8.55 5.89
C GLN A 572 9.39 -8.02 6.00
N ALA A 573 10.32 -8.81 6.54
CA ALA A 573 11.65 -8.29 6.87
C ALA A 573 12.44 -7.84 5.62
N GLU A 574 12.21 -8.47 4.48
CA GLU A 574 12.78 -8.12 3.17
C GLU A 574 12.28 -6.81 2.60
N GLU A 575 11.11 -6.34 3.06
CA GLU A 575 10.53 -5.03 2.73
C GLU A 575 10.96 -3.97 3.76
N MET A 576 11.36 -4.40 4.95
CA MET A 576 11.84 -3.55 6.05
C MET A 576 13.33 -3.14 5.93
N ILE A 577 14.04 -3.59 4.88
CA ILE A 577 15.48 -3.31 4.72
C ILE A 577 15.69 -1.83 4.38
N TRP A 578 16.36 -1.09 5.27
CA TRP A 578 16.65 0.35 5.12
C TRP A 578 18.10 0.67 4.69
N ASP A 579 18.98 -0.32 4.46
CA ASP A 579 20.28 -0.15 3.77
C ASP A 579 20.80 -1.45 3.15
N ASP A 580 21.58 -1.24 2.09
CA ASP A 580 22.18 -2.19 1.16
C ASP A 580 23.73 -2.18 1.13
N ASP A 581 24.39 -1.65 2.16
CA ASP A 581 25.86 -1.73 2.35
C ASP A 581 26.34 -3.15 2.79
N TRP A 582 25.69 -4.22 2.32
CA TRP A 582 25.95 -5.64 2.65
C TRP A 582 25.83 -6.02 4.14
N LYS A 583 25.33 -5.10 5.00
CA LYS A 583 25.13 -5.32 6.44
C LYS A 583 23.78 -5.94 6.80
N VAL A 584 22.80 -5.75 5.91
CA VAL A 584 21.56 -6.52 5.89
C VAL A 584 21.61 -7.40 4.65
N LEU A 585 21.60 -8.71 4.84
CA LEU A 585 21.68 -9.67 3.74
C LEU A 585 20.39 -10.47 3.69
N LYS A 586 19.78 -10.61 2.50
CA LYS A 586 18.71 -11.58 2.31
C LYS A 586 19.28 -12.99 2.53
N GLU A 587 18.71 -13.73 3.48
CA GLU A 587 19.00 -15.14 3.71
C GLU A 587 18.05 -16.05 2.91
N SER A 588 16.82 -15.61 2.74
CA SER A 588 15.76 -16.28 1.99
C SER A 588 14.87 -15.23 1.32
N LEU A 589 13.77 -15.66 0.69
CA LEU A 589 12.78 -14.76 0.10
C LEU A 589 12.23 -13.76 1.14
N THR A 590 11.98 -14.23 2.37
CA THR A 590 11.39 -13.45 3.46
C THR A 590 12.39 -13.08 4.58
N GLY A 591 13.53 -13.78 4.65
CA GLY A 591 14.45 -13.70 5.78
C GLY A 591 15.57 -12.69 5.56
N CYS A 592 15.78 -11.79 6.52
CA CYS A 592 16.88 -10.82 6.51
C CYS A 592 17.85 -11.02 7.67
N ARG A 593 19.15 -11.03 7.36
CA ARG A 593 20.25 -11.15 8.33
C ARG A 593 20.65 -9.79 8.86
N LEU A 594 20.63 -9.63 10.19
CA LEU A 594 21.28 -8.52 10.89
C LEU A 594 22.65 -9.01 11.37
N THR A 595 23.72 -8.54 10.74
CA THR A 595 25.07 -9.12 10.92
C THR A 595 25.95 -8.39 11.92
N GLU A 596 25.61 -7.15 12.29
CA GLU A 596 26.42 -6.29 13.16
C GLU A 596 25.53 -5.47 14.12
N PRO A 597 26.05 -5.06 15.30
CA PRO A 597 25.32 -4.19 16.21
C PRO A 597 25.00 -2.82 15.60
N GLY A 598 23.82 -2.29 15.92
CA GLY A 598 23.35 -1.02 15.40
C GLY A 598 22.77 -1.08 13.98
N VAL A 599 22.86 -2.23 13.30
CA VAL A 599 22.16 -2.46 12.02
C VAL A 599 20.66 -2.63 12.30
N ARG A 600 19.84 -1.87 11.58
CA ARG A 600 18.38 -1.82 11.77
C ARG A 600 17.63 -2.22 10.49
N ILE A 601 16.48 -2.85 10.70
CA ILE A 601 15.40 -2.92 9.72
C ILE A 601 14.15 -2.32 10.37
N GLY A 602 13.24 -1.75 9.59
CA GLY A 602 12.02 -1.18 10.14
C GLY A 602 10.94 -0.90 9.11
N SER A 603 9.82 -0.38 9.56
CA SER A 603 8.80 0.22 8.69
C SER A 603 8.04 1.32 9.44
N SER A 604 7.26 2.10 8.71
CA SER A 604 6.25 2.99 9.28
C SER A 604 4.89 2.29 9.26
N ILE A 605 4.10 2.46 10.32
CA ILE A 605 2.74 1.93 10.45
C ILE A 605 1.77 3.07 10.71
N PHE A 606 0.53 2.91 10.25
CA PHE A 606 -0.57 3.79 10.62
C PHE A 606 -1.41 3.11 11.70
N VAL A 607 -1.55 3.76 12.85
CA VAL A 607 -2.40 3.33 13.95
C VAL A 607 -3.69 4.15 13.87
N PRO A 608 -4.81 3.53 13.47
CA PRO A 608 -6.05 4.27 13.20
C PRO A 608 -6.68 4.85 14.48
N TYR A 609 -6.39 4.25 15.64
CA TYR A 609 -6.91 4.68 16.94
C TYR A 609 -5.90 4.43 18.06
N SER A 610 -5.89 5.32 19.05
CA SER A 610 -5.05 5.17 20.24
C SER A 610 -5.39 3.86 20.95
N SER A 611 -4.48 2.89 20.94
CA SER A 611 -4.78 1.53 21.39
C SER A 611 -3.55 0.78 21.92
N ASP A 612 -3.79 -0.30 22.66
CA ASP A 612 -2.75 -1.30 22.94
C ASP A 612 -2.48 -2.11 21.68
N VAL A 613 -1.26 -2.01 21.17
CA VAL A 613 -0.81 -2.72 19.97
C VAL A 613 0.20 -3.79 20.37
N MET A 614 -0.05 -5.02 19.94
CA MET A 614 0.83 -6.17 20.08
C MET A 614 1.70 -6.33 18.84
N PHE A 615 3.01 -6.44 19.08
CA PHE A 615 4.00 -6.78 18.07
C PHE A 615 4.44 -8.24 18.25
N ILE A 616 4.47 -9.00 17.16
CA ILE A 616 4.96 -10.38 17.14
C ILE A 616 6.05 -10.50 16.07
N VAL A 617 7.30 -10.67 16.51
CA VAL A 617 8.48 -10.76 15.66
C VAL A 617 8.88 -12.23 15.49
N ARG A 618 8.96 -12.68 14.23
CA ARG A 618 9.44 -14.02 13.87
C ARG A 618 10.94 -13.96 13.60
N ALA A 619 11.77 -14.55 14.47
CA ALA A 619 13.22 -14.48 14.34
C ALA A 619 13.96 -15.75 14.82
N LYS A 620 15.19 -15.94 14.36
CA LYS A 620 16.15 -16.97 14.85
C LYS A 620 17.56 -16.39 14.96
N ALA A 621 18.38 -16.95 15.84
CA ALA A 621 19.82 -16.68 15.86
C ALA A 621 20.59 -17.76 15.10
N VAL A 622 21.66 -17.37 14.42
CA VAL A 622 22.66 -18.29 13.86
C VAL A 622 23.98 -18.07 14.57
N ILE A 623 24.63 -19.17 14.96
CA ILE A 623 25.89 -19.18 15.70
C ILE A 623 26.84 -20.15 15.01
N GLU A 624 27.82 -19.65 14.27
CA GLU A 624 28.87 -20.47 13.69
C GLU A 624 30.01 -20.67 14.72
N LYS A 625 30.69 -21.82 14.70
CA LYS A 625 31.53 -22.33 15.82
C LYS A 625 32.69 -21.36 16.17
N THR A 626 32.99 -21.04 17.45
CA THR A 626 33.84 -21.89 18.33
C THR A 626 34.04 -21.37 19.78
N ARG A 627 34.08 -22.33 20.72
CA ARG A 627 34.93 -22.44 21.95
C ARG A 627 34.59 -21.75 23.29
N ARG A 628 33.55 -20.94 23.44
CA ARG A 628 32.96 -20.63 24.76
C ARG A 628 31.45 -20.50 24.60
N SER A 629 30.66 -20.75 25.65
CA SER A 629 29.21 -20.51 25.62
C SER A 629 28.98 -19.11 25.04
N PRO A 630 28.51 -18.99 23.79
CA PRO A 630 28.25 -17.67 23.23
C PRO A 630 27.02 -17.13 23.94
N ASN A 631 27.10 -15.88 24.40
CA ASN A 631 25.90 -15.16 24.81
C ASN A 631 24.95 -15.14 23.60
N LYS A 632 23.65 -15.33 23.83
CA LYS A 632 22.69 -15.28 22.73
C LYS A 632 22.61 -13.83 22.24
N PRO A 633 22.53 -13.59 20.92
CA PRO A 633 22.41 -12.22 20.42
C PRO A 633 21.06 -11.62 20.84
N GLU A 634 21.08 -10.31 21.09
CA GLU A 634 19.91 -9.54 21.50
C GLU A 634 19.30 -8.78 20.32
N LEU A 635 17.97 -8.79 20.26
CA LEU A 635 17.16 -8.01 19.33
C LEU A 635 16.38 -6.96 20.12
N ALA A 636 16.65 -5.68 19.88
CA ALA A 636 15.88 -4.58 20.43
C ALA A 636 14.74 -4.18 19.48
N PHE A 637 13.63 -3.76 20.07
CA PHE A 637 12.47 -3.20 19.39
C PHE A 637 12.35 -1.72 19.71
N TYR A 638 12.30 -0.89 18.67
CA TYR A 638 12.13 0.56 18.80
C TYR A 638 10.76 0.97 18.28
N LEU A 639 10.10 1.84 19.05
CA LEU A 639 8.91 2.59 18.64
C LEU A 639 9.28 4.08 18.67
N ASP A 640 9.16 4.77 17.53
CA ASP A 640 9.47 6.21 17.40
C ASP A 640 10.85 6.57 17.98
N ASP A 641 11.89 5.85 17.53
CA ASP A 641 13.29 5.98 17.99
C ASP A 641 13.53 5.61 19.46
N THR A 642 12.49 5.27 20.22
CA THR A 642 12.59 4.85 21.62
C THR A 642 12.66 3.34 21.71
N GLU A 643 13.70 2.81 22.34
CA GLU A 643 13.75 1.39 22.68
C GLU A 643 12.68 1.06 23.72
N ILE A 644 11.68 0.26 23.34
CA ILE A 644 10.59 -0.12 24.25
C ILE A 644 10.72 -1.55 24.77
N TRP A 645 11.52 -2.39 24.10
CA TRP A 645 11.71 -3.77 24.50
C TRP A 645 12.97 -4.40 23.91
N GLN A 646 13.43 -5.49 24.52
CA GLN A 646 14.58 -6.27 24.06
C GLN A 646 14.36 -7.78 24.32
N TRP A 647 14.72 -8.62 23.34
CA TRP A 647 14.65 -10.08 23.43
C TRP A 647 16.01 -10.74 23.23
N GLN A 648 16.27 -11.82 23.97
CA GLN A 648 17.38 -12.74 23.73
C GLN A 648 16.92 -13.81 22.73
N ILE A 649 17.60 -13.92 21.57
CA ILE A 649 17.12 -14.74 20.45
C ILE A 649 17.70 -16.16 20.51
N GLU A 650 16.81 -17.16 20.44
CA GLU A 650 17.17 -18.58 20.46
C GLU A 650 17.85 -19.04 19.16
N PRO A 651 18.89 -19.90 19.26
CA PRO A 651 19.61 -20.38 18.08
C PRO A 651 18.85 -21.48 17.31
N VAL A 652 19.13 -21.59 16.01
CA VAL A 652 18.79 -22.70 15.10
C VAL A 652 17.34 -22.77 14.59
N SER A 653 16.31 -22.49 15.39
CA SER A 653 14.90 -22.53 14.93
C SER A 653 14.19 -21.19 15.12
N TYR A 654 13.37 -20.79 14.14
CA TYR A 654 12.50 -19.63 14.27
C TYR A 654 11.56 -19.77 15.47
N ALA A 655 11.44 -18.67 16.21
CA ALA A 655 10.48 -18.50 17.29
C ALA A 655 9.79 -17.13 17.18
N ASP A 656 8.64 -17.01 17.83
CA ASP A 656 7.86 -15.78 17.88
C ASP A 656 8.15 -15.06 19.20
N TYR A 657 8.54 -13.80 19.10
CA TYR A 657 8.82 -12.91 20.22
C TYR A 657 7.80 -11.80 20.23
N SER A 658 7.23 -11.45 21.37
CA SER A 658 6.18 -10.43 21.43
C SER A 658 6.39 -9.39 22.52
N THR A 659 5.85 -8.21 22.26
CA THR A 659 5.74 -7.09 23.18
C THR A 659 4.44 -6.33 22.91
N ILE A 660 3.99 -5.53 23.87
CA ILE A 660 2.79 -4.70 23.77
C ILE A 660 3.19 -3.28 24.15
N ALA A 661 2.72 -2.31 23.38
CA ALA A 661 2.83 -0.90 23.71
C ALA A 661 1.49 -0.19 23.47
N PHE A 662 1.18 0.78 24.32
CA PHE A 662 0.12 1.74 24.02
C PHE A 662 0.65 2.71 22.97
N ILE A 663 -0.07 2.83 21.85
CA ILE A 663 0.30 3.69 20.74
C ILE A 663 -0.84 4.66 20.47
N PRO A 664 -0.60 5.98 20.49
CA PRO A 664 -1.59 6.97 20.06
C PRO A 664 -2.08 6.74 18.63
N LYS A 665 -3.24 7.30 18.29
CA LYS A 665 -3.69 7.43 16.89
C LYS A 665 -2.64 8.23 16.12
N GLY A 666 -2.23 7.74 14.96
CA GLY A 666 -1.29 8.42 14.09
C GLY A 666 -0.28 7.51 13.41
N ILE A 667 0.73 8.12 12.80
CA ILE A 667 1.82 7.42 12.12
C ILE A 667 2.94 7.17 13.12
N HIS A 668 3.41 5.94 13.18
CA HIS A 668 4.45 5.50 14.09
C HIS A 668 5.52 4.68 13.38
N LYS A 669 6.77 4.78 13.87
CA LYS A 669 7.90 4.02 13.34
C LYS A 669 8.18 2.79 14.18
N VAL A 670 8.36 1.65 13.53
CA VAL A 670 8.71 0.37 14.14
C VAL A 670 10.06 -0.11 13.61
N GLU A 671 11.00 -0.42 14.49
CA GLU A 671 12.33 -0.95 14.10
C GLU A 671 12.77 -2.14 14.95
N LEU A 672 13.62 -2.95 14.34
CA LEU A 672 14.36 -4.03 14.96
C LEU A 672 15.86 -3.79 14.77
N ALA A 673 16.64 -3.91 15.85
CA ALA A 673 18.09 -3.77 15.79
C ALA A 673 18.80 -4.86 16.58
N MET A 674 19.95 -5.33 16.08
CA MET A 674 20.87 -6.11 16.89
C MET A 674 21.65 -5.15 17.81
N THR A 675 21.70 -5.43 19.12
CA THR A 675 22.28 -4.49 20.11
C THR A 675 23.61 -4.92 20.72
N ASP A 676 23.96 -6.20 20.64
CA ASP A 676 25.14 -6.75 21.31
C ASP A 676 26.25 -7.14 20.32
N GLU A 677 27.49 -6.66 20.59
CA GLU A 677 28.71 -7.05 19.88
C GLU A 677 28.96 -8.55 20.06
N PRO A 678 28.94 -9.37 18.98
CA PRO A 678 29.25 -10.78 19.11
C PRO A 678 30.72 -10.92 19.49
N SER A 679 30.97 -11.26 20.75
CA SER A 679 32.33 -11.53 21.26
C SER A 679 33.04 -12.74 20.62
N ALA A 680 32.51 -13.29 19.53
CA ALA A 680 33.18 -14.19 18.61
C ALA A 680 32.61 -13.94 17.22
N SER A 681 33.47 -13.62 16.26
CA SER A 681 33.12 -13.55 14.84
C SER A 681 32.28 -14.76 14.44
N ASP A 682 31.13 -14.50 13.79
CA ASP A 682 30.21 -15.44 13.13
C ASP A 682 28.86 -15.77 13.85
N SER A 683 28.25 -14.83 14.59
CA SER A 683 26.82 -14.94 14.98
C SER A 683 25.97 -13.75 14.51
N TYR A 684 24.80 -14.03 13.95
CA TYR A 684 23.85 -13.05 13.40
C TYR A 684 22.39 -13.42 13.73
N ILE A 685 21.48 -12.45 13.64
CA ILE A 685 20.03 -12.67 13.78
C ILE A 685 19.40 -12.70 12.39
N VAL A 686 18.44 -13.60 12.19
CA VAL A 686 17.60 -13.65 10.98
C VAL A 686 16.17 -13.32 11.38
N VAL A 687 15.62 -12.26 10.81
CA VAL A 687 14.22 -11.84 10.99
C VAL A 687 13.43 -12.22 9.75
N ASP A 688 12.23 -12.76 9.93
CA ASP A 688 11.31 -13.15 8.84
C ASP A 688 10.22 -12.08 8.65
N PHE A 689 9.49 -11.75 9.72
CA PHE A 689 8.43 -10.74 9.68
C PHE A 689 8.11 -10.21 11.08
N THR A 690 7.35 -9.10 11.12
CA THR A 690 6.68 -8.57 12.31
C THR A 690 5.18 -8.45 12.08
N ASP A 691 4.36 -9.20 12.80
CA ASP A 691 2.91 -8.94 12.87
C ASP A 691 2.64 -7.81 13.86
N VAL A 692 1.76 -6.89 13.48
CA VAL A 692 1.25 -5.78 14.29
C VAL A 692 -0.25 -5.95 14.44
N LYS A 693 -0.74 -6.10 15.68
CA LYS A 693 -2.15 -6.41 15.97
C LYS A 693 -2.69 -5.49 17.04
N THR A 694 -3.89 -4.94 16.88
CA THR A 694 -4.60 -4.30 17.98
C THR A 694 -5.07 -5.37 18.98
N LEU A 695 -5.02 -5.08 20.28
CA LEU A 695 -5.44 -6.03 21.32
C LEU A 695 -6.90 -5.87 21.78
N PHE A 696 -7.67 -4.98 21.17
CA PHE A 696 -9.12 -4.92 21.33
C PHE A 696 -9.83 -4.54 20.02
N THR A 697 -10.98 -5.19 19.81
CA THR A 697 -11.97 -5.03 18.74
C THR A 697 -12.63 -3.65 18.82
N GLU A 698 -12.63 -2.87 17.73
CA GLU A 698 -13.54 -1.74 17.61
C GLU A 698 -14.99 -2.22 17.75
N VAL A 699 -15.79 -1.42 18.45
CA VAL A 699 -17.24 -1.44 18.32
C VAL A 699 -17.54 -0.53 17.13
N PRO A 700 -17.98 -1.05 15.97
CA PRO A 700 -18.20 -0.23 14.78
C PRO A 700 -19.21 0.89 15.08
N SER A 701 -19.13 2.05 14.42
CA SER A 701 -20.15 3.12 14.55
C SER A 701 -21.53 2.73 13.99
N VAL A 702 -21.66 1.52 13.44
CA VAL A 702 -22.88 0.99 12.85
C VAL A 702 -23.31 -0.30 13.54
N GLU A 703 -24.60 -0.42 13.87
CA GLU A 703 -25.28 -1.68 14.18
C GLU A 703 -26.29 -2.00 13.08
N GLU A 704 -26.03 -3.10 12.39
CA GLU A 704 -26.83 -3.63 11.27
C GLU A 704 -27.41 -5.02 11.61
N PHE A 705 -27.16 -5.52 12.83
CA PHE A 705 -27.63 -6.80 13.35
C PHE A 705 -27.21 -8.06 12.55
N GLU A 706 -26.36 -7.91 11.54
CA GLU A 706 -25.90 -8.99 10.65
C GLU A 706 -25.05 -10.07 11.34
N THR A 707 -24.64 -9.85 12.58
CA THR A 707 -24.05 -10.87 13.46
C THR A 707 -25.06 -11.94 13.88
N GLY A 708 -26.37 -11.68 13.72
CA GLY A 708 -27.44 -12.56 14.18
C GLY A 708 -27.60 -12.59 15.71
N SER A 709 -26.89 -11.73 16.43
CA SER A 709 -26.93 -11.61 17.90
C SER A 709 -26.66 -10.17 18.35
N PHE A 710 -27.01 -9.84 19.59
CA PHE A 710 -26.73 -8.55 20.20
C PHE A 710 -25.28 -8.43 20.75
N ASP A 711 -24.34 -9.28 20.33
CA ASP A 711 -23.00 -9.34 20.93
C ASP A 711 -22.05 -8.24 20.42
N ARG A 712 -22.45 -7.47 19.40
CA ARG A 712 -21.64 -6.40 18.79
C ARG A 712 -21.52 -5.17 19.69
N PHE A 713 -22.53 -4.91 20.53
CA PHE A 713 -22.54 -3.84 21.53
C PHE A 713 -23.08 -4.38 22.86
N GLU A 714 -22.88 -3.65 23.96
CA GLU A 714 -23.43 -4.02 25.28
C GLU A 714 -24.93 -3.66 25.39
N TRP A 715 -25.75 -4.22 24.50
CA TRP A 715 -27.20 -4.04 24.49
C TRP A 715 -27.85 -4.58 25.78
N ILE A 716 -28.76 -3.80 26.34
CA ILE A 716 -29.57 -4.18 27.50
C ILE A 716 -31.03 -4.24 27.07
N SER A 717 -31.61 -5.43 27.14
CA SER A 717 -33.05 -5.65 26.97
C SER A 717 -33.73 -5.73 28.33
N TYR A 718 -34.89 -5.10 28.48
CA TYR A 718 -35.67 -5.15 29.70
C TYR A 718 -37.16 -4.84 29.47
N GLY A 719 -38.01 -5.11 30.47
CA GLY A 719 -39.46 -4.95 30.39
C GLY A 719 -40.18 -6.29 30.57
N ASP A 720 -41.36 -6.43 29.96
CA ASP A 720 -42.20 -7.63 30.07
C ASP A 720 -41.77 -8.77 29.13
N ALA A 721 -40.94 -8.47 28.12
CA ALA A 721 -40.31 -9.44 27.22
C ALA A 721 -38.99 -8.88 26.67
N ASP A 722 -38.11 -9.75 26.18
CA ASP A 722 -36.85 -9.34 25.56
C ASP A 722 -37.01 -9.03 24.06
N TRP A 723 -36.21 -8.08 23.58
CA TRP A 723 -35.98 -7.89 22.14
C TRP A 723 -35.20 -9.07 21.56
N THR A 724 -35.44 -9.38 20.29
CA THR A 724 -34.82 -10.52 19.60
C THR A 724 -34.37 -10.14 18.20
N ILE A 725 -33.27 -10.72 17.72
CA ILE A 725 -32.88 -10.61 16.31
C ILE A 725 -33.77 -11.52 15.46
N THR A 726 -34.22 -11.02 14.30
CA THR A 726 -35.08 -11.75 13.36
C THR A 726 -34.59 -11.60 11.93
N SER A 727 -34.86 -12.60 11.09
CA SER A 727 -34.69 -12.55 9.63
C SER A 727 -36.01 -12.52 8.87
N GLU A 728 -37.14 -12.37 9.58
CA GLU A 728 -38.48 -12.32 8.98
C GLU A 728 -38.76 -10.96 8.33
N GLU A 729 -38.29 -9.88 8.95
CA GLU A 729 -38.40 -8.49 8.48
C GLU A 729 -37.08 -7.80 8.78
N PHE A 730 -36.51 -7.11 7.80
CA PHE A 730 -35.26 -6.33 7.90
C PHE A 730 -35.28 -5.21 6.84
N ASN A 731 -34.52 -4.14 7.06
CA ASN A 731 -34.39 -3.04 6.10
C ASN A 731 -33.28 -3.33 5.10
N SER A 732 -32.11 -3.72 5.61
CA SER A 732 -30.95 -4.10 4.81
C SER A 732 -30.41 -5.47 5.27
N GLY A 733 -29.47 -6.05 4.53
CA GLY A 733 -28.87 -7.33 4.91
C GLY A 733 -29.86 -8.49 5.02
N SER A 734 -29.79 -9.20 6.15
CA SER A 734 -30.55 -10.42 6.45
C SER A 734 -31.22 -10.39 7.84
N TYR A 735 -30.88 -9.44 8.71
CA TYR A 735 -31.33 -9.43 10.10
C TYR A 735 -31.75 -8.03 10.57
N SER A 736 -32.67 -7.97 11.53
CA SER A 736 -32.99 -6.74 12.28
C SER A 736 -33.38 -7.06 13.72
N ALA A 737 -33.47 -6.05 14.59
CA ALA A 737 -33.95 -6.21 15.95
C ALA A 737 -35.47 -6.01 16.03
N ARG A 738 -36.18 -6.96 16.66
CA ARG A 738 -37.63 -6.96 16.86
C ARG A 738 -37.98 -6.85 18.34
N ALA A 739 -38.99 -6.04 18.65
CA ALA A 739 -39.57 -5.93 19.99
C ALA A 739 -40.19 -7.26 20.46
N GLY A 740 -39.96 -7.59 21.74
CA GLY A 740 -40.55 -8.76 22.39
C GLY A 740 -42.09 -8.76 22.33
N SER A 741 -42.68 -9.96 22.29
CA SER A 741 -44.14 -10.10 22.34
C SER A 741 -44.65 -9.87 23.76
N ILE A 742 -45.52 -8.87 23.93
CA ILE A 742 -46.01 -8.38 25.23
C ILE A 742 -47.55 -8.39 25.28
N ASP A 743 -48.11 -8.56 26.48
CA ASP A 743 -49.56 -8.52 26.74
C ASP A 743 -50.08 -7.07 26.84
N ASP A 744 -51.42 -6.89 26.91
CA ASP A 744 -52.08 -5.59 27.09
C ASP A 744 -51.55 -4.85 28.34
N ASN A 745 -51.29 -3.54 28.21
CA ASN A 745 -50.60 -2.67 29.18
C ASN A 745 -49.13 -3.01 29.46
N GLY A 746 -48.51 -3.89 28.66
CA GLY A 746 -47.09 -4.24 28.77
C GLY A 746 -46.16 -3.26 28.04
N SER A 747 -44.86 -3.39 28.29
CA SER A 747 -43.81 -2.73 27.51
C SER A 747 -42.49 -3.52 27.48
N THR A 748 -41.74 -3.36 26.40
CA THR A 748 -40.40 -3.95 26.20
C THR A 748 -39.45 -2.88 25.65
N ALA A 749 -38.20 -2.87 26.10
CA ALA A 749 -37.20 -1.87 25.75
C ALA A 749 -35.85 -2.51 25.42
N LEU A 750 -35.14 -1.88 24.48
CA LEU A 750 -33.77 -2.16 24.12
C LEU A 750 -32.96 -0.87 24.31
N GLN A 751 -31.86 -0.96 25.05
CA GLN A 751 -31.08 0.19 25.50
C GLN A 751 -29.59 -0.04 25.26
N LEU A 752 -28.87 1.04 24.94
CA LEU A 752 -27.42 1.07 24.80
C LEU A 752 -26.86 2.39 25.32
N THR A 753 -25.72 2.35 26.01
CA THR A 753 -25.01 3.55 26.49
C THR A 753 -23.64 3.63 25.85
N LEU A 754 -23.32 4.77 25.23
CA LEU A 754 -22.06 5.00 24.51
C LEU A 754 -21.47 6.38 24.84
N ASP A 755 -20.15 6.50 24.75
CA ASP A 755 -19.46 7.79 24.75
C ASP A 755 -19.48 8.37 23.34
N CYS A 756 -20.27 9.44 23.15
CA CYS A 756 -20.55 10.00 21.83
C CYS A 756 -19.72 11.25 21.54
N ILE A 757 -19.46 11.51 20.25
CA ILE A 757 -19.11 12.82 19.73
C ILE A 757 -20.36 13.66 19.43
N SER A 758 -20.16 14.95 19.18
CA SER A 758 -21.26 15.80 18.71
C SER A 758 -21.63 15.39 17.29
N GLY A 759 -22.86 14.94 17.08
CA GLY A 759 -23.25 14.39 15.78
C GLY A 759 -24.73 14.08 15.70
N GLN A 760 -25.07 13.13 14.83
CA GLN A 760 -26.42 12.60 14.69
C GLN A 760 -26.39 11.11 14.98
N ILE A 761 -27.36 10.62 15.75
CA ILE A 761 -27.75 9.22 15.65
C ILE A 761 -28.76 9.09 14.50
N SER A 762 -28.69 8.01 13.73
CA SER A 762 -29.72 7.66 12.75
C SER A 762 -30.02 6.17 12.76
N PHE A 763 -31.25 5.79 12.45
CA PHE A 763 -31.64 4.39 12.30
C PHE A 763 -32.91 4.25 11.47
N TYR A 764 -33.15 3.08 10.91
CA TYR A 764 -34.42 2.71 10.31
C TYR A 764 -35.32 2.06 11.36
N TYR A 765 -36.61 2.40 11.32
CA TYR A 765 -37.63 1.72 12.13
C TYR A 765 -38.80 1.26 11.28
N LYS A 766 -39.47 0.21 11.74
CA LYS A 766 -40.76 -0.28 11.23
C LYS A 766 -41.69 -0.51 12.41
N VAL A 767 -42.96 -0.16 12.27
CA VAL A 767 -43.98 -0.45 13.30
C VAL A 767 -45.25 -0.97 12.65
N SER A 768 -45.81 -2.04 13.22
CA SER A 768 -47.12 -2.57 12.82
C SER A 768 -47.92 -2.86 14.07
N CYS A 769 -48.72 -1.89 14.50
CA CYS A 769 -49.49 -1.93 15.72
C CYS A 769 -50.80 -1.13 15.60
N GLU A 770 -51.58 -1.01 16.69
CA GLU A 770 -52.76 -0.16 16.69
C GLU A 770 -52.40 1.33 16.54
N GLN A 771 -53.08 2.00 15.62
CA GLN A 771 -52.86 3.42 15.37
C GLN A 771 -53.28 4.24 16.59
N SER A 772 -52.36 5.03 17.13
CA SER A 772 -52.59 5.93 18.27
C SER A 772 -52.86 5.27 19.62
N PHE A 773 -52.53 3.98 19.77
CA PHE A 773 -52.70 3.24 21.03
C PHE A 773 -51.39 2.57 21.45
N ASP A 774 -50.83 1.74 20.58
CA ASP A 774 -49.51 1.13 20.79
C ASP A 774 -48.42 1.99 20.13
N TYR A 775 -47.24 2.03 20.74
CA TYR A 775 -46.16 2.89 20.26
C TYR A 775 -44.79 2.23 20.34
N LEU A 776 -43.98 2.45 19.31
CA LEU A 776 -42.51 2.50 19.42
C LEU A 776 -42.11 3.93 19.78
N SER A 777 -41.37 4.15 20.86
CA SER A 777 -40.71 5.42 21.17
C SER A 777 -39.19 5.31 21.14
N PHE A 778 -38.54 6.43 20.84
CA PHE A 778 -37.10 6.57 20.93
C PHE A 778 -36.73 7.71 21.88
N ASP A 779 -35.84 7.42 22.82
CA ASP A 779 -35.45 8.30 23.91
C ASP A 779 -33.91 8.44 23.95
N ILE A 780 -33.41 9.66 24.21
CA ILE A 780 -31.98 9.95 24.45
C ILE A 780 -31.88 10.52 25.87
N ASP A 781 -31.06 9.89 26.72
CA ASP A 781 -30.87 10.29 28.12
C ASP A 781 -32.19 10.40 28.91
N GLY A 782 -33.12 9.49 28.61
CA GLY A 782 -34.47 9.48 29.18
C GLY A 782 -35.40 10.58 28.67
N THR A 783 -34.98 11.34 27.66
CA THR A 783 -35.83 12.34 26.97
C THR A 783 -36.32 11.79 25.64
N LYS A 784 -37.64 11.60 25.52
CA LYS A 784 -38.29 11.17 24.29
C LYS A 784 -38.04 12.13 23.14
N GLN A 785 -37.47 11.62 22.07
CA GLN A 785 -37.23 12.34 20.82
C GLN A 785 -38.45 12.25 19.90
N ASP A 786 -39.00 11.05 19.71
CA ASP A 786 -40.20 10.82 18.90
C ASP A 786 -40.91 9.51 19.29
N GLN A 787 -42.11 9.29 18.73
CA GLN A 787 -42.86 8.04 18.85
C GLN A 787 -43.76 7.75 17.64
N TRP A 788 -43.94 6.48 17.31
CA TRP A 788 -44.64 6.03 16.11
C TRP A 788 -45.65 4.92 16.42
N SER A 789 -46.79 4.95 15.72
CA SER A 789 -47.89 3.99 15.88
C SER A 789 -48.56 3.70 14.53
N GLY A 790 -49.36 2.64 14.48
CA GLY A 790 -50.05 2.19 13.27
C GLY A 790 -49.19 1.28 12.41
N ASN A 791 -49.37 1.35 11.09
CA ASN A 791 -48.58 0.60 10.12
C ASN A 791 -47.64 1.55 9.36
N LYS A 792 -46.36 1.57 9.76
CA LYS A 792 -45.27 2.28 9.08
C LYS A 792 -44.28 1.26 8.57
N ASP A 793 -43.97 1.36 7.29
CA ASP A 793 -42.86 0.60 6.71
C ASP A 793 -41.51 1.25 7.07
N TRP A 794 -40.41 0.58 6.77
CA TRP A 794 -39.06 1.02 7.08
C TRP A 794 -38.83 2.50 6.74
N THR A 795 -38.55 3.30 7.78
CA THR A 795 -38.39 4.74 7.67
C THR A 795 -37.14 5.16 8.42
N LEU A 796 -36.25 5.90 7.76
CA LEU A 796 -35.06 6.50 8.37
C LEU A 796 -35.44 7.70 9.24
N VAL A 797 -34.90 7.76 10.45
CA VAL A 797 -34.97 8.91 11.36
C VAL A 797 -33.59 9.27 11.86
N SER A 798 -33.42 10.53 12.29
CA SER A 798 -32.15 11.03 12.80
C SER A 798 -32.35 12.12 13.86
N PHE A 799 -31.50 12.11 14.89
CA PHE A 799 -31.60 13.00 16.05
C PHE A 799 -30.21 13.52 16.49
N PRO A 800 -30.11 14.79 16.89
CA PRO A 800 -28.84 15.36 17.33
C PRO A 800 -28.41 14.79 18.69
N VAL A 801 -27.11 14.50 18.81
CA VAL A 801 -26.48 14.04 20.05
C VAL A 801 -25.33 15.00 20.38
N THR A 802 -25.26 15.43 21.63
CA THR A 802 -24.14 16.23 22.12
C THR A 802 -23.00 15.34 22.56
N ALA A 803 -21.75 15.79 22.39
CA ALA A 803 -20.59 15.05 22.84
C ALA A 803 -20.66 14.72 24.35
N GLY A 804 -20.32 13.48 24.71
CA GLY A 804 -20.41 12.93 26.06
C GLY A 804 -21.14 11.57 26.11
N THR A 805 -21.18 10.96 27.28
CA THR A 805 -21.90 9.70 27.49
C THR A 805 -23.40 9.91 27.29
N SER A 806 -23.99 9.18 26.35
CA SER A 806 -25.43 9.21 26.03
C SER A 806 -26.03 7.81 26.11
N THR A 807 -27.26 7.71 26.61
CA THR A 807 -28.05 6.47 26.63
C THR A 807 -29.18 6.55 25.60
N PHE A 808 -29.18 5.61 24.64
CA PHE A 808 -30.19 5.45 23.61
C PHE A 808 -31.17 4.34 24.01
N GLU A 809 -32.47 4.59 23.87
CA GLU A 809 -33.50 3.61 24.21
C GLU A 809 -34.60 3.56 23.16
N TRP A 810 -34.91 2.34 22.70
CA TRP A 810 -36.07 2.02 21.89
C TRP A 810 -37.06 1.23 22.71
N LYS A 811 -38.29 1.72 22.82
CA LYS A 811 -39.32 1.12 23.67
C LYS A 811 -40.62 0.88 22.91
N TYR A 812 -41.10 -0.35 22.93
CA TYR A 812 -42.43 -0.72 22.45
C TYR A 812 -43.39 -0.88 23.63
N SER A 813 -44.58 -0.27 23.55
CA SER A 813 -45.59 -0.30 24.62
C SER A 813 -47.00 -0.45 24.07
N LYS A 814 -47.84 -1.19 24.81
CA LYS A 814 -49.23 -1.46 24.48
C LYS A 814 -50.21 -0.79 25.44
N ASP A 815 -51.40 -0.50 24.94
CA ASP A 815 -52.51 0.01 25.75
C ASP A 815 -53.43 -1.11 26.27
N GLY A 816 -54.62 -0.74 26.79
CA GLY A 816 -55.44 -1.59 27.65
C GLY A 816 -56.36 -2.61 26.97
N SER A 817 -56.42 -2.66 25.63
CA SER A 817 -57.20 -3.69 24.90
C SER A 817 -57.05 -3.58 23.38
N MET A 818 -57.14 -4.74 22.70
CA MET A 818 -57.13 -4.93 21.23
C MET A 818 -55.71 -4.98 20.62
N SER A 819 -55.57 -5.75 19.52
CA SER A 819 -54.31 -5.88 18.77
C SER A 819 -54.58 -5.54 17.30
N GLY A 820 -53.70 -4.76 16.70
CA GLY A 820 -53.73 -4.41 15.28
C GLY A 820 -52.40 -4.69 14.59
N GLY A 821 -52.43 -5.10 13.32
CA GLY A 821 -51.21 -5.42 12.57
C GLY A 821 -50.47 -6.64 13.14
N SER A 822 -49.14 -6.62 13.06
CA SER A 822 -48.24 -7.66 13.64
C SER A 822 -47.95 -7.46 15.13
N ASP A 823 -48.52 -6.41 15.73
CA ASP A 823 -48.45 -6.08 17.16
C ASP A 823 -47.02 -5.97 17.70
N THR A 824 -46.13 -5.32 16.95
CA THR A 824 -44.70 -5.24 17.26
C THR A 824 -44.01 -4.09 16.50
N ALA A 825 -42.73 -3.90 16.77
CA ALA A 825 -41.86 -2.93 16.14
C ALA A 825 -40.48 -3.52 15.85
N TRP A 826 -39.77 -2.94 14.88
CA TRP A 826 -38.42 -3.32 14.49
C TRP A 826 -37.54 -2.09 14.31
N ILE A 827 -36.23 -2.28 14.51
CA ILE A 827 -35.18 -1.30 14.25
C ILE A 827 -34.02 -1.95 13.49
N ASP A 828 -33.36 -1.17 12.64
CA ASP A 828 -32.28 -1.65 11.78
C ASP A 828 -31.35 -0.49 11.36
N ASP A 829 -30.16 -0.82 10.85
CA ASP A 829 -29.15 0.10 10.31
C ASP A 829 -28.91 1.34 11.19
N ILE A 830 -28.56 1.13 12.45
CA ILE A 830 -28.27 2.18 13.42
C ILE A 830 -26.87 2.72 13.19
N VAL A 831 -26.74 4.03 13.03
CA VAL A 831 -25.46 4.76 12.97
C VAL A 831 -25.35 5.61 14.23
N PHE A 832 -24.36 5.30 15.07
CA PHE A 832 -24.06 6.03 16.30
C PHE A 832 -23.05 7.15 16.05
N PRO A 833 -23.19 8.30 16.73
CA PRO A 833 -22.20 9.37 16.68
C PRO A 833 -21.05 9.07 17.65
N ILE A 834 -20.25 8.05 17.34
CA ILE A 834 -19.04 7.66 18.08
C ILE A 834 -17.80 7.75 17.16
N ASP A 835 -16.62 8.00 17.75
CA ASP A 835 -15.33 8.17 17.04
C ASP A 835 -14.62 6.85 16.76
#